data_AF-A0A9P9MHU2-F1
#
_entry.id   AF-A0A9P9MHU2-F1
#
_cell.length_a   1.000
_cell.length_b   1.000
_cell.length_c   1.000
_cell.angle_alpha   90.00
_cell.angle_beta   90.00
_cell.angle_gamma   90.00
#
_symmetry.space_group_name_H-M   'P 1'
#
loop_
_entity.id
_entity.type
_entity.pdbx_description
1 polymer ?
#
loop_
_entity_poly.entity_id
_entity_poly.type
_entity_poly.pdbx_seq_one_letter_code
_entity_poly.pdbx_strand_id
1 'polypeptide(L)'
;MAVSMLHAPSRASTSSSSSFAPVSRQNTMSSHDGSRSVRQSKRYSVTALYLSMSAKDKELEIEDDLARAQKILRELKAKISSQSKKNFVLEKDVRYLDSRIALLIQNRMALEEQNEVASHLEEGIELQEGFFPNDEKTQKYGNLLFLLQSEPRHIAHLCRLVSMAEIDALLQTVMFTIYGNQYESREEHLLLTMFQSVLTYQFDNTPDYSSLLRANTPVSRMMTTYTRRGPGQSYLKTVLQDSINSLIELKDLDLEINPLKVYEKMVAELEIQGQLPPNLPKGVTAEQAAENIKVQQIIAPRLTMLMEIANNFLTTIIKGLEETPYGIRWICKQIRSLSRRKYPDAQDQTICTLIGGFFFLRFINPAIVTPRSYMLIDATPAENPKRTLTYIAKMLQNLANKPSYAKEPYMVKLQPFIHQNKERINKFLLDLCEVQDFYESLEIDNYVALSKKDLELSITLNEVYATHSLLERHSAELAKDDSSHLGVILSELGPAPAQLPRKENRAINLPLFSKWEVPLDDFTAALDITQEEIFFMEAKSTFVMILRSLPAGSSMTRRPLRLDRIAEAAATTKNDSIMVKKGIRSMELLSQLQDLGVIDKEDGFSLLRDEVEQELVHLGSMKDKVIEETRKLEEVNRTIRDHNGFLVGQLETYKSYLHNVRSQSEGKTRKQQKHSVLGPYKFT
;
A
#
# COMPACT_ATOMS: atom_id res chain seq x y z
N MET A 1 -12.19 10.85 -77.78
CA MET A 1 -11.17 10.07 -78.52
C MET A 1 -9.98 9.83 -77.60
N ALA A 2 -9.34 8.68 -77.76
CA ALA A 2 -8.10 8.22 -77.14
C ALA A 2 -8.19 7.65 -75.70
N VAL A 3 -8.25 6.31 -75.69
CA VAL A 3 -7.92 5.36 -74.64
C VAL A 3 -6.41 5.11 -74.65
N SER A 4 -5.78 4.88 -73.49
CA SER A 4 -4.78 3.81 -73.22
C SER A 4 -4.20 3.98 -71.80
N MET A 5 -4.58 3.14 -70.82
CA MET A 5 -3.80 2.00 -70.25
C MET A 5 -2.54 2.44 -69.49
N LEU A 6 -2.11 1.93 -68.33
CA LEU A 6 -2.46 0.83 -67.42
C LEU A 6 -1.51 1.02 -66.21
N HIS A 7 -1.94 0.82 -64.96
CA HIS A 7 -1.16 0.09 -63.94
C HIS A 7 -2.02 -0.15 -62.68
N ALA A 8 -1.98 -1.39 -62.19
CA ALA A 8 -2.76 -1.93 -61.08
C ALA A 8 -2.25 -1.45 -59.69
N PRO A 9 -3.11 -1.45 -58.65
CA PRO A 9 -2.69 -1.14 -57.29
C PRO A 9 -2.08 -2.37 -56.61
N SER A 10 -0.82 -2.28 -56.21
CA SER A 10 -0.13 -3.29 -55.42
C SER A 10 -0.53 -3.19 -53.93
N ARG A 11 -1.12 -4.28 -53.43
CA ARG A 11 -1.16 -4.81 -52.05
C ARG A 11 -0.84 -3.83 -50.91
N ALA A 12 -1.88 -3.55 -50.13
CA ALA A 12 -1.79 -3.10 -48.75
C ALA A 12 -1.10 -4.15 -47.87
N SER A 13 -0.11 -3.72 -47.11
CA SER A 13 0.35 -4.38 -45.88
C SER A 13 0.52 -3.29 -44.82
N THR A 14 -0.51 -3.14 -44.00
CA THR A 14 -0.52 -2.34 -42.78
C THR A 14 0.24 -3.08 -41.69
N SER A 15 1.43 -2.60 -41.34
CA SER A 15 2.10 -2.90 -40.07
C SER A 15 2.27 -1.59 -39.31
N SER A 16 1.21 -1.18 -38.59
CA SER A 16 1.27 -0.09 -37.64
C SER A 16 2.03 -0.56 -36.40
N SER A 17 3.33 -0.36 -36.38
CA SER A 17 4.15 -0.34 -35.16
C SER A 17 3.66 0.82 -34.29
N SER A 18 2.85 0.52 -33.27
CA SER A 18 2.46 1.50 -32.24
C SER A 18 3.67 1.78 -31.34
N SER A 19 4.57 2.62 -31.84
CA SER A 19 5.63 3.22 -31.05
C SER A 19 5.00 4.12 -29.99
N PHE A 20 5.14 3.69 -28.74
CA PHE A 20 4.78 4.44 -27.54
C PHE A 20 5.62 5.72 -27.49
N ALA A 21 5.07 6.84 -27.96
CA ALA A 21 5.67 8.15 -27.75
C ALA A 21 5.47 8.53 -26.27
N PRO A 22 6.53 8.93 -25.54
CA PRO A 22 6.38 9.45 -24.20
C PRO A 22 5.52 10.71 -24.26
N VAL A 23 4.50 10.77 -23.40
CA VAL A 23 3.58 11.89 -23.30
C VAL A 23 4.39 13.19 -23.13
N SER A 24 4.19 14.11 -24.06
CA SER A 24 4.80 15.44 -24.07
C SER A 24 4.65 16.14 -22.71
N ARG A 25 5.77 16.64 -22.18
CA ARG A 25 5.83 17.50 -20.99
C ARG A 25 4.99 18.77 -21.24
N GLN A 26 3.73 18.77 -20.78
CA GLN A 26 3.01 20.03 -20.56
C GLN A 26 3.45 20.61 -19.22
N ASN A 27 4.37 21.57 -19.30
CA ASN A 27 4.77 22.43 -18.20
C ASN A 27 3.54 23.16 -17.64
N THR A 28 3.02 22.73 -16.49
CA THR A 28 2.20 23.60 -15.64
C THR A 28 3.14 24.50 -14.86
N MET A 29 3.25 25.75 -15.31
CA MET A 29 4.00 26.82 -14.66
C MET A 29 3.42 27.13 -13.28
N SER A 30 4.20 26.93 -12.21
CA SER A 30 3.98 27.57 -10.91
C SER A 30 5.31 28.03 -10.30
N SER A 31 5.45 29.35 -10.20
CA SER A 31 6.30 30.18 -9.32
C SER A 31 7.80 29.85 -9.16
N HIS A 32 8.59 30.67 -9.87
CA HIS A 32 9.94 31.25 -9.71
C HIS A 32 10.99 30.78 -8.65
N ASP A 33 10.70 29.90 -7.68
CA ASP A 33 11.67 29.44 -6.66
C ASP A 33 12.15 28.00 -6.86
N GLY A 34 11.48 27.23 -7.73
CA GLY A 34 11.78 25.81 -7.94
C GLY A 34 13.10 25.52 -8.68
N SER A 35 13.59 26.44 -9.52
CA SER A 35 14.74 26.16 -10.40
C SER A 35 16.07 26.00 -9.65
N ARG A 36 16.27 26.74 -8.55
CA ARG A 36 17.44 26.60 -7.67
C ARG A 36 17.38 25.31 -6.84
N SER A 37 16.22 24.99 -6.29
CA SER A 37 15.99 23.77 -5.52
C SER A 37 16.18 22.51 -6.38
N VAL A 38 15.70 22.54 -7.63
CA VAL A 38 15.84 21.42 -8.59
C VAL A 38 17.29 21.16 -8.98
N ARG A 39 18.12 22.20 -9.19
CA ARG A 39 19.56 22.01 -9.47
C ARG A 39 20.33 21.46 -8.27
N GLN A 40 19.99 21.90 -7.06
CA GLN A 40 20.64 21.42 -5.83
C GLN A 40 20.23 19.97 -5.52
N SER A 41 18.96 19.61 -5.75
CA SER A 41 18.45 18.24 -5.61
C SER A 41 19.09 17.27 -6.61
N LYS A 42 19.29 17.68 -7.87
CA LYS A 42 20.03 16.90 -8.88
C LYS A 42 21.48 16.63 -8.45
N ARG A 43 22.22 17.64 -7.99
CA ARG A 43 23.61 17.47 -7.52
C ARG A 43 23.71 16.58 -6.28
N TYR A 44 22.75 16.68 -5.37
CA TYR A 44 22.66 15.82 -4.18
C TYR A 44 22.44 14.35 -4.55
N SER A 45 21.47 14.10 -5.44
CA SER A 45 21.15 12.77 -5.95
C SER A 45 22.28 12.11 -6.72
N VAL A 46 23.03 12.86 -7.54
CA VAL A 46 24.20 12.33 -8.26
C VAL A 46 25.37 12.06 -7.30
N THR A 47 25.53 12.86 -6.23
CA THR A 47 26.51 12.57 -5.16
C THR A 47 26.16 11.26 -4.43
N ALA A 48 24.88 11.03 -4.13
CA ALA A 48 24.40 9.77 -3.54
C ALA A 48 24.59 8.57 -4.48
N LEU A 49 24.39 8.79 -5.79
CA LEU A 49 24.66 7.80 -6.83
C LEU A 49 26.16 7.46 -6.87
N TYR A 50 27.04 8.45 -6.83
CA TYR A 50 28.49 8.22 -6.81
C TYR A 50 28.96 7.53 -5.53
N LEU A 51 28.38 7.86 -4.37
CA LEU A 51 28.60 7.15 -3.11
C LEU A 51 28.14 5.69 -3.19
N SER A 52 26.99 5.42 -3.83
CA SER A 52 26.49 4.06 -4.07
C SER A 52 27.39 3.26 -5.03
N MET A 53 28.00 3.95 -6.01
CA MET A 53 28.94 3.35 -6.96
C MET A 53 30.31 3.11 -6.35
N SER A 54 30.79 4.00 -5.48
CA SER A 54 32.04 3.85 -4.73
C SER A 54 31.94 2.77 -3.66
N ALA A 55 30.71 2.42 -3.23
CA ALA A 55 30.43 1.26 -2.38
C ALA A 55 30.55 -0.09 -3.13
N LYS A 56 30.81 -0.10 -4.45
CA LYS A 56 31.22 -1.32 -5.18
C LYS A 56 32.47 -1.95 -4.59
N ASP A 57 33.34 -1.13 -4.01
CA ASP A 57 34.45 -1.59 -3.21
C ASP A 57 33.94 -1.69 -1.78
N LYS A 58 33.88 -2.90 -1.22
CA LYS A 58 33.61 -3.21 0.20
C LYS A 58 34.59 -2.54 1.19
N GLU A 59 35.29 -1.50 0.77
CA GLU A 59 36.51 -1.01 1.38
C GLU A 59 36.28 0.01 2.52
N LEU A 60 35.06 0.46 2.85
CA LEU A 60 34.82 1.15 4.13
C LEU A 60 33.33 1.07 4.47
N GLU A 61 32.94 0.12 5.33
CA GLU A 61 31.71 0.30 6.10
C GLU A 61 31.97 1.46 7.06
N ILE A 62 31.48 2.65 6.71
CA ILE A 62 31.56 3.82 7.59
C ILE A 62 30.72 3.50 8.83
N GLU A 63 31.35 3.10 9.93
CA GLU A 63 30.67 2.83 11.21
C GLU A 63 30.41 4.12 12.00
N ASP A 64 29.81 5.12 11.37
CA ASP A 64 29.39 6.34 12.05
C ASP A 64 27.96 6.20 12.61
N ASP A 65 27.55 7.16 13.44
CA ASP A 65 26.21 7.14 14.04
C ASP A 65 25.09 7.16 13.01
N LEU A 66 25.30 7.86 11.87
CA LEU A 66 24.30 7.93 10.80
C LEU A 66 24.14 6.58 10.12
N ALA A 67 25.22 5.89 9.79
CA ALA A 67 25.18 4.55 9.20
C ALA A 67 24.55 3.53 10.16
N ARG A 68 24.86 3.60 11.46
CA ARG A 68 24.18 2.79 12.48
C ARG A 68 22.67 3.07 12.52
N ALA A 69 22.28 4.35 12.54
CA ALA A 69 20.86 4.73 12.53
C ALA A 69 20.14 4.25 11.25
N GLN A 70 20.78 4.37 10.09
CA GLN A 70 20.24 3.88 8.81
C GLN A 70 20.13 2.35 8.77
N LYS A 71 21.10 1.62 9.34
CA LYS A 71 21.06 0.16 9.46
C LYS A 71 19.90 -0.29 10.34
N ILE A 72 19.73 0.31 11.51
CA ILE A 72 18.60 0.05 12.42
C ILE A 72 17.27 0.33 11.72
N LEU A 73 17.16 1.46 11.01
CA LEU A 73 15.98 1.82 10.25
C LEU A 73 15.68 0.77 9.16
N ARG A 74 16.69 0.33 8.40
CA ARG A 74 16.54 -0.69 7.35
C ARG A 74 16.09 -2.04 7.91
N GLU A 75 16.70 -2.50 9.00
CA GLU A 75 16.31 -3.73 9.69
C GLU A 75 14.87 -3.64 10.23
N LEU A 76 14.49 -2.48 10.78
CA LEU A 76 13.13 -2.23 11.25
C LEU A 76 12.12 -2.27 10.10
N LYS A 77 12.40 -1.60 8.96
CA LYS A 77 11.56 -1.66 7.75
C LYS A 77 11.38 -3.09 7.24
N ALA A 78 12.47 -3.86 7.15
CA ALA A 78 12.43 -5.26 6.74
C ALA A 78 11.57 -6.12 7.70
N LYS A 79 11.73 -5.92 9.01
CA LYS A 79 10.93 -6.61 10.03
C LYS A 79 9.44 -6.28 9.91
N ILE A 80 9.11 -5.01 9.69
CA ILE A 80 7.71 -4.58 9.50
C ILE A 80 7.12 -5.20 8.23
N SER A 81 7.85 -5.22 7.13
CA SER A 81 7.39 -5.82 5.87
C SER A 81 7.10 -7.32 6.04
N SER A 82 8.04 -8.07 6.63
CA SER A 82 7.88 -9.50 6.94
C SER A 82 6.67 -9.76 7.85
N GLN A 83 6.52 -8.97 8.92
CA GLN A 83 5.38 -9.10 9.83
C GLN A 83 4.05 -8.73 9.17
N SER A 84 4.03 -7.70 8.32
CA SER A 84 2.83 -7.28 7.57
C SER A 84 2.36 -8.38 6.62
N LYS A 85 3.28 -9.07 5.95
CA LYS A 85 3.00 -10.23 5.10
C LYS A 85 2.38 -11.37 5.91
N LYS A 86 2.95 -11.72 7.07
CA LYS A 86 2.39 -12.74 7.98
C LYS A 86 0.97 -12.38 8.42
N ASN A 87 0.74 -11.14 8.83
CA ASN A 87 -0.58 -10.68 9.26
C ASN A 87 -1.61 -10.76 8.14
N PHE A 88 -1.25 -10.39 6.92
CA PHE A 88 -2.17 -10.46 5.80
C PHE A 88 -2.64 -11.90 5.52
N VAL A 89 -1.70 -12.87 5.56
CA VAL A 89 -2.03 -14.29 5.39
C VAL A 89 -2.94 -14.79 6.50
N LEU A 90 -2.61 -14.48 7.75
CA LEU A 90 -3.45 -14.84 8.90
C LEU A 90 -4.84 -14.23 8.81
N GLU A 91 -4.93 -12.97 8.38
CA GLU A 91 -6.21 -12.29 8.23
C GLU A 91 -7.06 -12.89 7.11
N LYS A 92 -6.43 -13.33 6.01
CA LYS A 92 -7.11 -14.08 4.95
C LYS A 92 -7.66 -15.41 5.50
N ASP A 93 -6.86 -16.13 6.28
CA ASP A 93 -7.26 -17.40 6.88
C ASP A 93 -8.37 -17.21 7.93
N VAL A 94 -8.29 -16.17 8.76
CA VAL A 94 -9.35 -15.76 9.70
C VAL A 94 -10.65 -15.46 8.95
N ARG A 95 -10.62 -14.66 7.88
CA ARG A 95 -11.81 -14.35 7.06
C ARG A 95 -12.41 -15.61 6.42
N TYR A 96 -11.56 -16.52 5.95
CA TYR A 96 -11.99 -17.80 5.40
C TYR A 96 -12.75 -18.62 6.45
N LEU A 97 -12.14 -18.75 7.64
CA LEU A 97 -12.75 -19.46 8.76
C LEU A 97 -14.04 -18.79 9.24
N ASP A 98 -14.11 -17.46 9.30
CA ASP A 98 -15.32 -16.71 9.64
C ASP A 98 -16.49 -17.04 8.72
N SER A 99 -16.27 -16.94 7.40
CA SER A 99 -17.29 -17.25 6.40
C SER A 99 -17.77 -18.70 6.54
N ARG A 100 -16.87 -19.60 6.92
CA ARG A 100 -17.14 -21.03 6.95
C ARG A 100 -17.80 -21.47 8.25
N ILE A 101 -17.34 -20.97 9.39
CA ILE A 101 -17.98 -21.16 10.69
C ILE A 101 -19.41 -20.60 10.67
N ALA A 102 -19.65 -19.47 9.99
CA ALA A 102 -21.00 -18.95 9.78
C ALA A 102 -21.91 -19.95 9.04
N LEU A 103 -21.40 -20.64 8.01
CA LEU A 103 -22.13 -21.71 7.30
C LEU A 103 -22.30 -22.98 8.15
N LEU A 104 -21.32 -23.28 9.01
CA LEU A 104 -21.35 -24.39 9.96
C LEU A 104 -22.45 -24.18 11.02
N ILE A 105 -22.56 -22.97 11.56
CA ILE A 105 -23.66 -22.55 12.45
C ILE A 105 -25.02 -22.68 11.76
N GLN A 106 -25.08 -22.41 10.45
CA GLN A 106 -26.29 -22.59 9.64
C GLN A 106 -26.54 -24.06 9.23
N ASN A 107 -25.74 -25.03 9.70
CA ASN A 107 -25.82 -26.47 9.40
C ASN A 107 -25.81 -26.80 7.89
N ARG A 108 -25.04 -26.07 7.08
CA ARG A 108 -24.98 -26.22 5.61
C ARG A 108 -23.63 -26.70 5.05
N MET A 109 -22.74 -27.22 5.89
CA MET A 109 -21.39 -27.59 5.45
C MET A 109 -21.24 -29.07 5.06
N ALA A 110 -20.54 -29.32 3.96
CA ALA A 110 -20.15 -30.65 3.50
C ALA A 110 -18.88 -31.17 4.20
N LEU A 111 -18.66 -32.48 4.16
CA LEU A 111 -17.56 -33.18 4.87
C LEU A 111 -16.16 -32.82 4.33
N GLU A 112 -16.00 -32.64 3.02
CA GLU A 112 -14.74 -32.18 2.41
C GLU A 112 -14.34 -30.79 2.91
N GLU A 113 -15.33 -29.93 3.11
CA GLU A 113 -15.15 -28.55 3.59
C GLU A 113 -14.70 -28.50 5.06
N GLN A 114 -14.99 -29.55 5.85
CA GLN A 114 -14.50 -29.69 7.22
C GLN A 114 -13.01 -30.06 7.28
N ASN A 115 -12.49 -30.79 6.29
CA ASN A 115 -11.07 -31.14 6.19
C ASN A 115 -10.23 -29.93 5.77
N GLU A 116 -10.74 -29.09 4.86
CA GLU A 116 -10.08 -27.82 4.52
C GLU A 116 -10.01 -26.88 5.73
N VAL A 117 -11.10 -26.72 6.48
CA VAL A 117 -11.11 -25.94 7.72
C VAL A 117 -10.08 -26.46 8.73
N ALA A 118 -9.90 -27.77 8.85
CA ALA A 118 -8.86 -28.37 9.70
C ALA A 118 -7.44 -27.98 9.24
N SER A 119 -7.17 -27.99 7.93
CA SER A 119 -5.86 -27.59 7.39
C SER A 119 -5.50 -26.12 7.67
N HIS A 120 -6.51 -25.24 7.75
CA HIS A 120 -6.32 -23.84 8.14
C HIS A 120 -6.07 -23.64 9.65
N LEU A 121 -6.36 -24.65 10.47
CA LEU A 121 -6.26 -24.60 11.94
C LEU A 121 -5.01 -25.30 12.49
N GLU A 122 -4.41 -26.24 11.75
CA GLU A 122 -3.31 -27.05 12.26
C GLU A 122 -1.96 -26.33 12.37
N GLU A 123 -1.72 -25.20 11.69
CA GLU A 123 -0.36 -24.66 11.56
C GLU A 123 -0.23 -23.19 11.99
N GLY A 124 0.44 -23.00 13.13
CA GLY A 124 1.03 -21.73 13.57
C GLY A 124 2.55 -21.70 13.42
N ILE A 125 3.11 -22.44 12.46
CA ILE A 125 4.55 -22.70 12.41
C ILE A 125 5.22 -21.76 11.41
N GLU A 126 6.29 -21.12 11.87
CA GLU A 126 7.19 -20.27 11.09
C GLU A 126 7.48 -20.84 9.70
N LEU A 127 7.35 -20.00 8.67
CA LEU A 127 7.75 -20.36 7.31
C LEU A 127 9.22 -20.82 7.35
N GLN A 128 9.45 -22.11 7.08
CA GLN A 128 10.80 -22.64 6.98
C GLN A 128 11.52 -22.00 5.79
N GLU A 129 12.82 -21.73 5.96
CA GLU A 129 13.68 -21.31 4.86
C GLU A 129 13.79 -22.45 3.83
N GLY A 130 13.52 -22.10 2.58
CA GLY A 130 13.62 -22.97 1.43
C GLY A 130 14.70 -22.50 0.48
N PHE A 131 14.98 -23.35 -0.49
CA PHE A 131 15.82 -23.04 -1.64
C PHE A 131 15.18 -23.68 -2.87
N PHE A 132 15.42 -23.09 -4.05
CA PHE A 132 15.12 -23.82 -5.27
C PHE A 132 16.12 -24.98 -5.40
N PRO A 133 15.67 -26.17 -5.84
CA PRO A 133 16.57 -27.31 -6.01
C PRO A 133 17.73 -27.07 -6.98
N ASN A 134 17.57 -26.13 -7.93
CA ASN A 134 18.53 -25.82 -8.98
C ASN A 134 18.84 -24.32 -9.02
N ASP A 135 20.14 -23.96 -9.04
CA ASP A 135 20.59 -22.57 -9.20
C ASP A 135 20.07 -21.91 -10.48
N GLU A 136 19.89 -22.67 -11.56
CA GLU A 136 19.31 -22.18 -12.81
C GLU A 136 17.87 -21.67 -12.61
N LYS A 137 17.06 -22.33 -11.77
CA LYS A 137 15.69 -21.87 -11.49
C LYS A 137 15.71 -20.60 -10.64
N THR A 138 16.61 -20.52 -9.66
CA THR A 138 16.85 -19.30 -8.88
C THR A 138 17.17 -18.14 -9.81
N GLN A 139 18.05 -18.37 -10.79
CA GLN A 139 18.43 -17.36 -11.77
C GLN A 139 17.27 -16.92 -12.67
N LYS A 140 16.53 -17.88 -13.25
CA LYS A 140 15.39 -17.57 -14.14
C LYS A 140 14.28 -16.82 -13.42
N TYR A 141 13.90 -17.26 -12.21
CA TYR A 141 12.89 -16.56 -11.43
C TYR A 141 13.41 -15.21 -10.89
N GLY A 142 14.69 -15.11 -10.52
CA GLY A 142 15.32 -13.84 -10.14
C GLY A 142 15.17 -12.78 -11.24
N ASN A 143 15.46 -13.15 -12.49
CA ASN A 143 15.23 -12.31 -13.67
C ASN A 143 13.75 -11.93 -13.86
N LEU A 144 12.83 -12.88 -13.73
CA LEU A 144 11.39 -12.63 -13.87
C LEU A 144 10.91 -11.60 -12.84
N LEU A 145 11.21 -11.83 -11.56
CA LEU A 145 10.77 -10.97 -10.47
C LEU A 145 11.43 -9.59 -10.54
N PHE A 146 12.69 -9.52 -10.98
CA PHE A 146 13.36 -8.25 -11.26
C PHE A 146 12.65 -7.45 -12.36
N LEU A 147 12.28 -8.09 -13.47
CA LEU A 147 11.52 -7.46 -14.55
C LEU A 147 10.15 -6.95 -14.05
N LEU A 148 9.43 -7.78 -13.30
CA LEU A 148 8.11 -7.43 -12.75
C LEU A 148 8.18 -6.27 -11.75
N GLN A 149 9.27 -6.15 -11.00
CA GLN A 149 9.52 -5.03 -10.08
C GLN A 149 9.94 -3.76 -10.84
N SER A 150 10.81 -3.87 -11.83
CA SER A 150 11.38 -2.74 -12.57
C SER A 150 10.43 -2.18 -13.63
N GLU A 151 9.54 -3.01 -14.17
CA GLU A 151 8.55 -2.64 -15.18
C GLU A 151 7.11 -2.91 -14.68
N PRO A 152 6.52 -2.01 -13.86
CA PRO A 152 5.20 -2.21 -13.26
C PRO A 152 4.05 -2.37 -14.27
N ARG A 153 4.30 -2.02 -15.54
CA ARG A 153 3.36 -2.18 -16.67
C ARG A 153 2.87 -3.62 -16.85
N HIS A 154 3.72 -4.62 -16.61
CA HIS A 154 3.35 -6.03 -16.80
C HIS A 154 2.34 -6.48 -15.75
N ILE A 155 2.60 -6.15 -14.48
CA ILE A 155 1.66 -6.41 -13.38
C ILE A 155 0.37 -5.63 -13.59
N ALA A 156 0.45 -4.35 -13.99
CA ALA A 156 -0.73 -3.55 -14.30
C ALA A 156 -1.58 -4.18 -15.39
N HIS A 157 -0.95 -4.76 -16.42
CA HIS A 157 -1.66 -5.49 -17.47
C HIS A 157 -2.33 -6.74 -16.89
N LEU A 158 -1.60 -7.55 -16.14
CA LEU A 158 -2.13 -8.77 -15.53
C LEU A 158 -3.32 -8.49 -14.60
N CYS A 159 -3.26 -7.46 -13.76
CA CYS A 159 -4.37 -7.05 -12.88
C CYS A 159 -5.69 -6.77 -13.61
N ARG A 160 -5.64 -6.45 -14.91
CA ARG A 160 -6.83 -6.20 -15.74
C ARG A 160 -7.43 -7.48 -16.32
N LEU A 161 -6.66 -8.56 -16.40
CA LEU A 161 -7.06 -9.82 -17.03
C LEU A 161 -7.53 -10.87 -16.03
N VAL A 162 -7.06 -10.80 -14.78
CA VAL A 162 -7.42 -11.77 -13.73
C VAL A 162 -8.87 -11.66 -13.27
N SER A 163 -9.42 -12.80 -12.84
CA SER A 163 -10.77 -12.89 -12.29
C SER A 163 -10.87 -12.38 -10.84
N MET A 164 -12.10 -12.21 -10.34
CA MET A 164 -12.37 -11.93 -8.92
C MET A 164 -11.88 -13.02 -7.96
N ALA A 165 -11.74 -14.26 -8.42
CA ALA A 165 -11.24 -15.36 -7.59
C ALA A 165 -9.72 -15.31 -7.41
N GLU A 166 -9.01 -14.75 -8.39
CA GLU A 166 -7.54 -14.76 -8.45
C GLU A 166 -6.92 -13.46 -7.96
N ILE A 167 -7.67 -12.34 -8.04
CA ILE A 167 -7.14 -11.01 -7.72
C ILE A 167 -6.57 -10.92 -6.31
N ASP A 168 -7.22 -11.51 -5.30
CA ASP A 168 -6.74 -11.40 -3.91
C ASP A 168 -5.38 -12.10 -3.72
N ALA A 169 -5.13 -13.21 -4.44
CA ALA A 169 -3.84 -13.90 -4.42
C ALA A 169 -2.76 -13.09 -5.16
N LEU A 170 -3.09 -12.52 -6.32
CA LEU A 170 -2.17 -11.65 -7.05
C LEU A 170 -1.79 -10.40 -6.24
N LEU A 171 -2.80 -9.73 -5.65
CA LEU A 171 -2.58 -8.53 -4.85
C LEU A 171 -1.75 -8.81 -3.59
N GLN A 172 -1.86 -10.01 -3.02
CA GLN A 172 -1.00 -10.43 -1.92
C GLN A 172 0.47 -10.39 -2.35
N THR A 173 0.81 -11.05 -3.46
CA THR A 173 2.19 -11.09 -3.96
C THR A 173 2.67 -9.69 -4.38
N VAL A 174 1.83 -8.92 -5.07
CA VAL A 174 2.20 -7.58 -5.57
C VAL A 174 2.40 -6.58 -4.42
N MET A 175 1.44 -6.43 -3.52
CA MET A 175 1.45 -5.35 -2.52
C MET A 175 2.22 -5.66 -1.24
N PHE A 176 2.45 -6.94 -0.93
CA PHE A 176 3.10 -7.38 0.31
C PHE A 176 4.39 -8.18 0.07
N THR A 177 4.71 -8.52 -1.18
CA THR A 177 5.98 -9.16 -1.52
C THR A 177 6.80 -8.34 -2.52
N ILE A 178 6.36 -8.16 -3.76
CA ILE A 178 7.13 -7.47 -4.81
C ILE A 178 7.35 -5.99 -4.48
N TYR A 179 6.31 -5.31 -3.99
CA TYR A 179 6.33 -3.93 -3.49
C TYR A 179 5.95 -3.87 -2.00
N GLY A 180 6.38 -4.89 -1.26
CA GLY A 180 6.00 -5.12 0.13
C GLY A 180 6.64 -4.15 1.12
N ASN A 181 7.72 -3.47 0.75
CA ASN A 181 8.40 -2.51 1.61
C ASN A 181 7.75 -1.12 1.47
N GLN A 182 6.61 -0.95 2.13
CA GLN A 182 5.80 0.28 2.12
C GLN A 182 6.49 1.54 2.70
N TYR A 183 7.71 1.42 3.21
CA TYR A 183 8.50 2.52 3.76
C TYR A 183 9.76 2.82 2.93
N GLU A 184 9.95 2.11 1.81
CA GLU A 184 10.96 2.42 0.81
C GLU A 184 10.31 3.24 -0.30
N SER A 185 10.83 4.44 -0.57
CA SER A 185 10.25 5.37 -1.55
C SER A 185 10.14 4.72 -2.93
N ARG A 186 11.20 4.00 -3.34
CA ARG A 186 11.25 3.33 -4.64
C ARG A 186 10.11 2.35 -4.84
N GLU A 187 9.94 1.39 -3.92
CA GLU A 187 8.91 0.37 -4.04
C GLU A 187 7.50 0.97 -4.00
N GLU A 188 7.30 1.98 -3.15
CA GLU A 188 6.04 2.70 -3.06
C GLU A 188 5.72 3.44 -4.37
N HIS A 189 6.68 4.16 -4.94
CA HIS A 189 6.53 4.88 -6.20
C HIS A 189 6.33 3.94 -7.40
N LEU A 190 7.00 2.78 -7.44
CA LEU A 190 6.76 1.74 -8.44
C LEU A 190 5.35 1.16 -8.34
N LEU A 191 4.88 0.89 -7.11
CA LEU A 191 3.50 0.45 -6.87
C LEU A 191 2.50 1.52 -7.30
N LEU A 192 2.72 2.79 -6.98
CA LEU A 192 1.86 3.89 -7.42
C LEU A 192 1.84 4.05 -8.95
N THR A 193 2.97 3.82 -9.62
CA THR A 193 3.05 3.78 -11.09
C THR A 193 2.19 2.65 -11.68
N MET A 194 2.20 1.47 -11.04
CA MET A 194 1.30 0.36 -11.38
C MET A 194 -0.17 0.79 -11.24
N PHE A 195 -0.52 1.42 -10.11
CA PHE A 195 -1.85 1.96 -9.85
C PHE A 195 -2.31 2.94 -10.93
N GLN A 196 -1.46 3.88 -11.33
CA GLN A 196 -1.78 4.84 -12.38
C GLN A 196 -2.07 4.15 -13.70
N SER A 197 -1.29 3.14 -14.10
CA SER A 197 -1.53 2.39 -15.34
C SER A 197 -2.88 1.67 -15.31
N VAL A 198 -3.20 0.98 -14.22
CA VAL A 198 -4.47 0.27 -14.05
C VAL A 198 -5.66 1.24 -14.00
N LEU A 199 -5.55 2.35 -13.27
CA LEU A 199 -6.58 3.37 -13.17
C LEU A 199 -6.82 4.04 -14.52
N THR A 200 -5.76 4.39 -15.25
CA THR A 200 -5.84 4.98 -16.59
C THR A 200 -6.68 4.10 -17.51
N TYR A 201 -6.37 2.81 -17.56
CA TYR A 201 -7.14 1.85 -18.35
C TYR A 201 -8.61 1.76 -17.90
N GLN A 202 -8.87 1.71 -16.59
CA GLN A 202 -10.24 1.65 -16.08
C GLN A 202 -11.05 2.88 -16.49
N PHE A 203 -10.44 4.06 -16.37
CA PHE A 203 -11.07 5.31 -16.80
C PHE A 203 -11.36 5.27 -18.29
N ASP A 204 -10.40 4.88 -19.13
CA ASP A 204 -10.60 4.89 -20.59
C ASP A 204 -11.70 3.90 -21.02
N ASN A 205 -11.81 2.73 -20.38
CA ASN A 205 -12.73 1.66 -20.77
C ASN A 205 -14.09 1.63 -20.04
N THR A 206 -14.31 2.47 -19.02
CA THR A 206 -15.63 2.50 -18.33
C THR A 206 -16.54 3.55 -18.97
N PRO A 207 -17.64 3.17 -19.64
CA PRO A 207 -18.49 4.13 -20.36
C PRO A 207 -19.34 4.99 -19.42
N ASP A 208 -19.78 4.44 -18.30
CA ASP A 208 -20.70 5.11 -17.37
C ASP A 208 -19.97 5.74 -16.18
N TYR A 209 -20.21 7.02 -15.97
CA TYR A 209 -19.69 7.79 -14.85
C TYR A 209 -20.19 7.25 -13.50
N SER A 210 -21.45 6.80 -13.43
CA SER A 210 -22.10 6.49 -12.17
C SER A 210 -21.59 5.21 -11.51
N SER A 211 -21.02 4.31 -12.31
CA SER A 211 -20.45 3.01 -11.90
C SER A 211 -18.93 3.02 -11.75
N LEU A 212 -18.25 4.01 -12.31
CA LEU A 212 -16.79 4.17 -12.25
C LEU A 212 -16.29 4.21 -10.80
N LEU A 213 -15.29 3.36 -10.48
CA LEU A 213 -14.71 3.14 -9.15
C LEU A 213 -15.68 2.64 -8.05
N ARG A 214 -16.98 2.56 -8.33
CA ARG A 214 -18.00 2.03 -7.42
C ARG A 214 -18.24 0.53 -7.59
N ALA A 215 -18.16 0.04 -8.83
CA ALA A 215 -18.29 -1.39 -9.11
C ALA A 215 -17.17 -2.21 -8.43
N ASN A 216 -17.52 -3.42 -7.99
CA ASN A 216 -16.55 -4.39 -7.49
C ASN A 216 -15.78 -5.01 -8.66
N THR A 217 -14.66 -4.38 -9.00
CA THR A 217 -13.72 -4.76 -10.05
C THR A 217 -12.34 -5.06 -9.48
N PRO A 218 -11.41 -5.69 -10.23
CA PRO A 218 -10.07 -6.00 -9.75
C PRO A 218 -9.33 -4.74 -9.28
N VAL A 219 -9.46 -3.65 -10.05
CA VAL A 219 -8.91 -2.33 -9.72
C VAL A 219 -9.47 -1.79 -8.41
N SER A 220 -10.76 -1.99 -8.18
CA SER A 220 -11.42 -1.52 -6.98
C SER A 220 -11.03 -2.33 -5.73
N ARG A 221 -10.78 -3.64 -5.90
CA ARG A 221 -10.20 -4.51 -4.87
C ARG A 221 -8.77 -4.08 -4.58
N MET A 222 -7.99 -3.78 -5.62
CA MET A 222 -6.63 -3.28 -5.52
C MET A 222 -6.53 -2.01 -4.67
N MET A 223 -7.39 -1.01 -4.93
CA MET A 223 -7.51 0.20 -4.10
C MET A 223 -7.85 -0.11 -2.65
N THR A 224 -8.85 -0.96 -2.39
CA THR A 224 -9.24 -1.33 -1.03
C THR A 224 -8.14 -2.11 -0.30
N THR A 225 -7.38 -2.96 -0.99
CA THR A 225 -6.25 -3.68 -0.37
C THR A 225 -5.10 -2.74 -0.03
N TYR A 226 -4.83 -1.76 -0.90
CA TYR A 226 -3.79 -0.76 -0.66
C TYR A 226 -4.08 0.09 0.58
N THR A 227 -5.32 0.52 0.79
CA THR A 227 -5.69 1.31 1.99
C THR A 227 -5.58 0.52 3.30
N ARG A 228 -5.44 -0.81 3.23
CA ARG A 228 -5.25 -1.69 4.40
C ARG A 228 -3.79 -1.93 4.74
N ARG A 229 -2.86 -1.38 3.95
CA ARG A 229 -1.42 -1.36 4.25
C ARG A 229 -1.14 -0.50 5.48
N GLY A 230 0.05 -0.64 6.06
CA GLY A 230 0.43 -0.04 7.35
C GLY A 230 0.15 1.46 7.45
N PRO A 231 0.54 2.29 6.46
CA PRO A 231 0.26 3.73 6.49
C PRO A 231 -1.24 4.06 6.57
N GLY A 232 -2.08 3.34 5.82
CA GLY A 232 -3.53 3.54 5.85
C GLY A 232 -4.14 3.17 7.21
N GLN A 233 -3.69 2.07 7.82
CA GLN A 233 -4.13 1.67 9.15
C GLN A 233 -3.69 2.66 10.23
N SER A 234 -2.45 3.14 10.16
CA SER A 234 -1.92 4.15 11.10
C SER A 234 -2.78 5.41 11.09
N TYR A 235 -3.14 5.88 9.90
CA TYR A 235 -4.03 7.03 9.73
C TYR A 235 -5.41 6.78 10.36
N LEU A 236 -6.05 5.64 10.09
CA LEU A 236 -7.36 5.32 10.66
C LEU A 236 -7.31 5.28 12.19
N LYS A 237 -6.23 4.74 12.76
CA LYS A 237 -6.01 4.71 14.20
C LYS A 237 -5.92 6.14 14.76
N THR A 238 -5.01 6.96 14.23
CA THR A 238 -4.80 8.34 14.69
C THR A 238 -6.07 9.21 14.56
N VAL A 239 -6.86 9.02 13.50
CA VAL A 239 -8.00 9.91 13.19
C VAL A 239 -9.32 9.41 13.78
N LEU A 240 -9.57 8.10 13.82
CA LEU A 240 -10.90 7.57 14.15
C LEU A 240 -10.97 6.87 15.50
N GLN A 241 -9.85 6.38 16.05
CA GLN A 241 -9.87 5.51 17.23
C GLN A 241 -10.57 6.16 18.42
N ASP A 242 -10.18 7.38 18.80
CA ASP A 242 -10.75 8.08 19.96
C ASP A 242 -12.24 8.36 19.78
N SER A 243 -12.65 8.84 18.60
CA SER A 243 -14.05 9.14 18.30
C SER A 243 -14.93 7.88 18.34
N ILE A 244 -14.40 6.74 17.91
CA ILE A 244 -15.09 5.45 17.96
C ILE A 244 -15.17 4.92 19.39
N ASN A 245 -14.07 4.99 20.16
CA ASN A 245 -14.04 4.55 21.55
C ASN A 245 -15.02 5.34 22.41
N SER A 246 -15.02 6.67 22.32
CA SER A 246 -15.95 7.52 23.07
C SER A 246 -17.42 7.19 22.77
N LEU A 247 -17.74 6.79 21.53
CA LEU A 247 -19.11 6.38 21.18
C LEU A 247 -19.47 5.00 21.74
N ILE A 248 -18.52 4.07 21.78
CA ILE A 248 -18.75 2.69 22.26
C ILE A 248 -18.91 2.63 23.78
N GLU A 249 -18.30 3.56 24.51
CA GLU A 249 -18.51 3.73 25.95
C GLU A 249 -19.98 4.05 26.29
N LEU A 250 -20.72 4.68 25.38
CA LEU A 250 -22.14 5.04 25.53
C LEU A 250 -23.07 3.84 25.23
N LYS A 251 -22.97 2.77 26.02
CA LYS A 251 -23.67 1.49 25.77
C LYS A 251 -25.20 1.60 25.72
N ASP A 252 -25.77 2.47 26.54
CA ASP A 252 -27.23 2.63 26.68
C ASP A 252 -27.83 3.65 25.69
N LEU A 253 -27.00 4.31 24.89
CA LEU A 253 -27.46 5.35 23.97
C LEU A 253 -28.13 4.74 22.73
N ASP A 254 -29.47 4.72 22.71
CA ASP A 254 -30.27 4.31 21.55
C ASP A 254 -30.58 5.50 20.62
N LEU A 255 -29.86 5.58 19.49
CA LEU A 255 -30.12 6.54 18.41
C LEU A 255 -30.86 5.91 17.22
N GLU A 256 -31.72 4.91 17.45
CA GLU A 256 -32.59 4.38 16.40
C GLU A 256 -33.58 5.45 15.93
N ILE A 257 -33.54 5.75 14.63
CA ILE A 257 -34.36 6.78 13.95
C ILE A 257 -35.33 6.18 12.92
N ASN A 258 -35.29 4.86 12.70
CA ASN A 258 -36.27 4.19 11.85
C ASN A 258 -37.63 4.19 12.57
N PRO A 259 -38.67 4.87 12.03
CA PRO A 259 -39.94 5.03 12.72
C PRO A 259 -40.62 3.71 13.07
N LEU A 260 -40.53 2.70 12.19
CA LEU A 260 -41.12 1.39 12.42
C LEU A 260 -40.49 0.70 13.63
N LYS A 261 -39.16 0.68 13.70
CA LYS A 261 -38.43 0.07 14.83
C LYS A 261 -38.65 0.81 16.14
N VAL A 262 -38.74 2.14 16.08
CA VAL A 262 -39.04 2.96 17.27
C VAL A 262 -40.46 2.69 17.75
N TYR A 263 -41.42 2.56 16.83
CA TYR A 263 -42.80 2.20 17.17
C TYR A 263 -42.88 0.82 17.81
N GLU A 264 -42.24 -0.19 17.22
CA GLU A 264 -42.19 -1.56 17.77
C GLU A 264 -41.62 -1.59 19.20
N LYS A 265 -40.50 -0.90 19.43
CA LYS A 265 -39.90 -0.77 20.77
C LYS A 265 -40.84 -0.06 21.75
N MET A 266 -41.46 1.04 21.34
CA MET A 266 -42.41 1.79 22.16
C MET A 266 -43.62 0.92 22.55
N VAL A 267 -44.18 0.16 21.61
CA VAL A 267 -45.30 -0.75 21.89
C VAL A 267 -44.86 -1.84 22.88
N ALA A 268 -43.71 -2.46 22.66
CA ALA A 268 -43.19 -3.50 23.55
C ALA A 268 -42.96 -2.98 24.98
N GLU A 269 -42.42 -1.77 25.14
CA GLU A 269 -42.24 -1.14 26.44
C GLU A 269 -43.58 -0.84 27.14
N LEU A 270 -44.58 -0.34 26.40
CA LEU A 270 -45.93 -0.09 26.92
C LEU A 270 -46.65 -1.38 27.33
N GLU A 271 -46.43 -2.48 26.60
CA GLU A 271 -46.95 -3.81 26.94
C GLU A 271 -46.33 -4.33 28.24
N ILE A 272 -45.01 -4.23 28.38
CA ILE A 272 -44.28 -4.64 29.60
C ILE A 272 -44.74 -3.82 30.81
N GLN A 273 -45.01 -2.53 30.63
CA GLN A 273 -45.50 -1.63 31.69
C GLN A 273 -47.00 -1.77 31.98
N GLY A 274 -47.73 -2.60 31.23
CA GLY A 274 -49.17 -2.78 31.40
C GLY A 274 -50.03 -1.56 31.04
N GLN A 275 -49.46 -0.58 30.31
CA GLN A 275 -50.12 0.68 29.92
C GLN A 275 -50.50 0.70 28.43
N LEU A 276 -50.71 -0.46 27.82
CA LEU A 276 -51.07 -0.52 26.40
C LEU A 276 -52.48 0.07 26.18
N PRO A 277 -52.63 1.16 25.41
CA PRO A 277 -53.95 1.68 25.09
C PRO A 277 -54.71 0.66 24.21
N PRO A 278 -56.00 0.39 24.46
CA PRO A 278 -56.76 -0.62 23.71
C PRO A 278 -56.88 -0.33 22.21
N ASN A 279 -56.62 0.91 21.77
CA ASN A 279 -56.69 1.35 20.38
C ASN A 279 -55.33 1.45 19.66
N LEU A 280 -54.23 1.00 20.27
CA LEU A 280 -52.91 1.08 19.62
C LEU A 280 -52.63 -0.20 18.80
N PRO A 281 -52.52 -0.12 17.45
CA PRO A 281 -52.28 -1.29 16.62
C PRO A 281 -50.87 -1.86 16.81
N LYS A 282 -50.75 -3.18 17.07
CA LYS A 282 -49.44 -3.82 17.32
C LYS A 282 -48.54 -3.91 16.09
N GLY A 283 -49.12 -3.89 14.89
CA GLY A 283 -48.40 -3.89 13.61
C GLY A 283 -48.89 -2.72 12.77
N VAL A 284 -47.96 -1.87 12.35
CA VAL A 284 -48.22 -0.70 11.52
C VAL A 284 -47.29 -0.68 10.32
N THR A 285 -47.69 0.03 9.28
CA THR A 285 -46.80 0.33 8.14
C THR A 285 -45.73 1.36 8.54
N ALA A 286 -44.66 1.46 7.76
CA ALA A 286 -43.58 2.40 8.04
C ALA A 286 -44.07 3.86 7.96
N GLU A 287 -45.03 4.14 7.08
CA GLU A 287 -45.67 5.44 6.90
C GLU A 287 -46.51 5.81 8.14
N GLN A 288 -47.36 4.89 8.61
CA GLN A 288 -48.16 5.09 9.82
C GLN A 288 -47.29 5.29 11.07
N ALA A 289 -46.19 4.54 11.19
CA ALA A 289 -45.23 4.73 12.27
C ALA A 289 -44.55 6.11 12.20
N ALA A 290 -44.26 6.60 10.99
CA ALA A 290 -43.63 7.90 10.77
C ALA A 290 -44.56 9.08 11.09
N GLU A 291 -45.88 8.90 10.93
CA GLU A 291 -46.92 9.90 11.25
C GLU A 291 -47.27 9.95 12.74
N ASN A 292 -46.90 8.93 13.52
CA ASN A 292 -47.21 8.88 14.95
C ASN A 292 -46.47 9.96 15.76
N ILE A 293 -47.23 10.82 16.44
CA ILE A 293 -46.70 11.98 17.19
C ILE A 293 -45.72 11.55 18.29
N LYS A 294 -46.00 10.47 19.03
CA LYS A 294 -45.10 9.98 20.10
C LYS A 294 -43.77 9.49 19.51
N VAL A 295 -43.83 8.76 18.41
CA VAL A 295 -42.62 8.30 17.69
C VAL A 295 -41.81 9.48 17.19
N GLN A 296 -42.46 10.52 16.64
CA GLN A 296 -41.76 11.74 16.21
C GLN A 296 -41.08 12.47 17.37
N GLN A 297 -41.74 12.56 18.53
CA GLN A 297 -41.16 13.17 19.75
C GLN A 297 -39.95 12.39 20.28
N ILE A 298 -39.94 11.07 20.14
CA ILE A 298 -38.77 10.23 20.50
C ILE A 298 -37.63 10.42 19.49
N ILE A 299 -37.93 10.49 18.20
CA ILE A 299 -36.92 10.57 17.13
C ILE A 299 -36.26 11.96 17.06
N ALA A 300 -37.00 13.03 17.35
CA ALA A 300 -36.48 14.41 17.24
C ALA A 300 -35.15 14.65 18.00
N PRO A 301 -35.03 14.36 19.31
CA PRO A 301 -33.76 14.54 20.03
C PRO A 301 -32.67 13.58 19.54
N ARG A 302 -33.04 12.35 19.11
CA ARG A 302 -32.09 11.36 18.56
C ARG A 302 -31.46 11.85 17.26
N LEU A 303 -32.23 12.51 16.39
CA LEU A 303 -31.73 13.11 15.15
C LEU A 303 -30.69 14.21 15.43
N THR A 304 -30.97 15.09 16.38
CA THR A 304 -30.04 16.17 16.77
C THR A 304 -28.73 15.59 17.27
N MET A 305 -28.78 14.65 18.21
CA MET A 305 -27.60 13.99 18.76
C MET A 305 -26.80 13.25 17.67
N LEU A 306 -27.49 12.54 16.78
CA LEU A 306 -26.85 11.81 15.69
C LEU A 306 -26.14 12.76 14.69
N MET A 307 -26.75 13.90 14.37
CA MET A 307 -26.12 14.93 13.52
C MET A 307 -24.90 15.55 14.19
N GLU A 308 -24.96 15.80 15.49
CA GLU A 308 -23.82 16.34 16.27
C GLU A 308 -22.65 15.36 16.28
N ILE A 309 -22.90 14.09 16.60
CA ILE A 309 -21.87 13.05 16.59
C ILE A 309 -21.26 12.91 15.18
N ALA A 310 -22.09 12.84 14.13
CA ALA A 310 -21.59 12.75 12.76
C ALA A 310 -20.75 13.97 12.35
N ASN A 311 -21.10 15.17 12.81
CA ASN A 311 -20.34 16.39 12.56
C ASN A 311 -18.98 16.39 13.28
N ASN A 312 -18.90 15.82 14.49
CA ASN A 312 -17.66 15.63 15.21
C ASN A 312 -16.72 14.68 14.45
N PHE A 313 -17.23 13.52 14.02
CA PHE A 313 -16.47 12.59 13.17
C PHE A 313 -15.94 13.28 11.89
N LEU A 314 -16.81 13.98 11.17
CA LEU A 314 -16.41 14.69 9.96
C LEU A 314 -15.33 15.74 10.24
N THR A 315 -15.46 16.49 11.32
CA THR A 315 -14.48 17.52 11.70
C THR A 315 -13.12 16.92 12.03
N THR A 316 -13.09 15.78 12.73
CA THR A 316 -11.85 15.05 13.00
C THR A 316 -11.20 14.54 11.71
N ILE A 317 -11.98 13.97 10.79
CA ILE A 317 -11.49 13.50 9.48
C ILE A 317 -10.88 14.65 8.67
N ILE A 318 -11.57 15.79 8.60
CA ILE A 318 -11.09 16.97 7.85
C ILE A 318 -9.79 17.51 8.46
N LYS A 319 -9.68 17.54 9.79
CA LYS A 319 -8.44 17.97 10.47
C LYS A 319 -7.27 17.01 10.26
N GLY A 320 -7.54 15.74 9.98
CA GLY A 320 -6.53 14.72 9.68
C GLY A 320 -5.91 14.81 8.28
N LEU A 321 -6.11 15.90 7.51
CA LEU A 321 -5.58 16.02 6.15
C LEU A 321 -4.07 15.73 6.05
N GLU A 322 -3.27 16.33 6.92
CA GLU A 322 -1.80 16.18 6.90
C GLU A 322 -1.31 14.80 7.35
N GLU A 323 -2.12 14.10 8.16
CA GLU A 323 -1.84 12.71 8.56
C GLU A 323 -2.16 11.71 7.43
N THR A 324 -2.85 12.15 6.37
CA THR A 324 -3.25 11.25 5.29
C THR A 324 -2.02 10.79 4.50
N PRO A 325 -1.77 9.48 4.37
CA PRO A 325 -0.58 8.96 3.70
C PRO A 325 -0.43 9.47 2.26
N TYR A 326 0.82 9.76 1.87
CA TYR A 326 1.15 10.29 0.55
C TYR A 326 0.50 9.50 -0.59
N GLY A 327 0.63 8.17 -0.60
CA GLY A 327 0.10 7.39 -1.72
C GLY A 327 -1.42 7.34 -1.77
N ILE A 328 -2.14 7.47 -0.64
CA ILE A 328 -3.61 7.64 -0.65
C ILE A 328 -3.98 9.00 -1.27
N ARG A 329 -3.31 10.08 -0.86
CA ARG A 329 -3.48 11.43 -1.45
C ARG A 329 -3.14 11.44 -2.94
N TRP A 330 -2.08 10.73 -3.33
CA TRP A 330 -1.66 10.63 -4.73
C TRP A 330 -2.66 9.83 -5.58
N ILE A 331 -3.24 8.74 -5.06
CA ILE A 331 -4.34 8.04 -5.74
C ILE A 331 -5.55 8.98 -5.93
N CYS A 332 -5.91 9.78 -4.92
CA CYS A 332 -6.95 10.81 -5.06
C CYS A 332 -6.60 11.84 -6.16
N LYS A 333 -5.34 12.31 -6.21
CA LYS A 333 -4.84 13.19 -7.27
C LYS A 333 -4.97 12.55 -8.66
N GLN A 334 -4.64 11.27 -8.80
CA GLN A 334 -4.78 10.54 -10.07
C GLN A 334 -6.24 10.39 -10.47
N ILE A 335 -7.14 10.04 -9.54
CA ILE A 335 -8.59 10.00 -9.79
C ILE A 335 -9.08 11.36 -10.29
N ARG A 336 -8.66 12.47 -9.66
CA ARG A 336 -9.00 13.83 -10.09
C ARG A 336 -8.50 14.12 -11.51
N SER A 337 -7.23 13.85 -11.78
CA SER A 337 -6.58 14.11 -13.07
C SER A 337 -7.25 13.33 -14.21
N LEU A 338 -7.46 12.03 -14.03
CA LEU A 338 -8.12 11.16 -15.00
C LEU A 338 -9.59 11.54 -15.21
N SER A 339 -10.29 11.98 -14.16
CA SER A 339 -11.66 12.47 -14.26
C SER A 339 -11.74 13.73 -15.13
N ARG A 340 -10.85 14.70 -14.92
CA ARG A 340 -10.78 15.93 -15.74
C ARG A 340 -10.38 15.64 -17.18
N ARG A 341 -9.49 14.67 -17.40
CA ARG A 341 -9.08 14.25 -18.74
C ARG A 341 -10.23 13.62 -19.51
N LYS A 342 -10.98 12.72 -18.87
CA LYS A 342 -12.10 12.02 -19.52
C LYS A 342 -13.34 12.90 -19.65
N TYR A 343 -13.57 13.79 -18.69
CA TYR A 343 -14.73 14.67 -18.63
C TYR A 343 -14.28 16.12 -18.36
N PRO A 344 -13.79 16.85 -19.37
CA PRO A 344 -13.28 18.22 -19.21
C PRO A 344 -14.32 19.21 -18.67
N ASP A 345 -15.59 18.99 -19.01
CA ASP A 345 -16.72 19.84 -18.60
C ASP A 345 -17.36 19.40 -17.27
N ALA A 346 -16.82 18.37 -16.61
CA ALA A 346 -17.36 17.92 -15.34
C ALA A 346 -17.11 18.95 -14.23
N GLN A 347 -18.16 19.33 -13.52
CA GLN A 347 -18.07 20.18 -12.34
C GLN A 347 -17.22 19.52 -11.24
N ASP A 348 -16.53 20.33 -10.43
CA ASP A 348 -15.71 19.84 -9.31
C ASP A 348 -16.49 18.93 -8.36
N GLN A 349 -17.78 19.20 -8.13
CA GLN A 349 -18.62 18.36 -7.28
C GLN A 349 -18.75 16.93 -7.83
N THR A 350 -18.81 16.78 -9.15
CA THR A 350 -18.85 15.49 -9.82
C THR A 350 -17.55 14.75 -9.56
N ILE A 351 -16.40 15.42 -9.70
CA ILE A 351 -15.07 14.84 -9.44
C ILE A 351 -14.90 14.45 -7.96
N CYS A 352 -15.32 15.32 -7.03
CA CYS A 352 -15.34 15.02 -5.60
C CYS A 352 -16.14 13.75 -5.27
N THR A 353 -17.20 13.46 -6.03
CA THR A 353 -17.98 12.22 -5.85
C THR A 353 -17.16 10.96 -6.15
N LEU A 354 -16.26 10.99 -7.15
CA LEU A 354 -15.37 9.86 -7.44
C LEU A 354 -14.28 9.71 -6.39
N ILE A 355 -13.67 10.83 -5.96
CA ILE A 355 -12.68 10.84 -4.89
C ILE A 355 -13.31 10.32 -3.58
N GLY A 356 -14.52 10.77 -3.24
CA GLY A 356 -15.28 10.28 -2.10
C GLY A 356 -15.69 8.81 -2.21
N GLY A 357 -15.89 8.31 -3.43
CA GLY A 357 -16.10 6.88 -3.72
C GLY A 357 -14.87 6.00 -3.46
N PHE A 358 -13.66 6.57 -3.42
CA PHE A 358 -12.47 5.88 -2.92
C PHE A 358 -12.28 6.16 -1.42
N PHE A 359 -12.15 7.44 -1.04
CA PHE A 359 -11.77 7.84 0.31
C PHE A 359 -12.82 7.46 1.37
N PHE A 360 -14.09 7.79 1.18
CA PHE A 360 -15.11 7.45 2.17
C PHE A 360 -15.59 6.01 2.03
N LEU A 361 -15.98 5.60 0.82
CA LEU A 361 -16.62 4.30 0.62
C LEU A 361 -15.67 3.11 0.82
N ARG A 362 -14.39 3.24 0.43
CA ARG A 362 -13.45 2.12 0.42
C ARG A 362 -12.40 2.18 1.52
N PHE A 363 -12.27 3.31 2.21
CA PHE A 363 -11.27 3.49 3.26
C PHE A 363 -11.90 3.86 4.62
N ILE A 364 -12.55 5.01 4.75
CA ILE A 364 -13.08 5.49 6.05
C ILE A 364 -14.28 4.68 6.55
N ASN A 365 -15.34 4.56 5.75
CA ASN A 365 -16.61 3.98 6.20
C ASN A 365 -16.52 2.50 6.59
N PRO A 366 -15.77 1.64 5.88
CA PRO A 366 -15.53 0.27 6.34
C PRO A 366 -14.94 0.21 7.76
N ALA A 367 -14.02 1.13 8.09
CA ALA A 367 -13.39 1.19 9.40
C ALA A 367 -14.36 1.68 10.50
N ILE A 368 -15.27 2.60 10.17
CA ILE A 368 -16.32 3.05 11.10
C ILE A 368 -17.35 1.94 11.37
N VAL A 369 -17.75 1.19 10.34
CA VAL A 369 -18.78 0.14 10.46
C VAL A 369 -18.24 -1.12 11.14
N THR A 370 -16.99 -1.48 10.88
CA THR A 370 -16.34 -2.70 11.41
C THR A 370 -15.03 -2.39 12.15
N PRO A 371 -15.07 -1.54 13.20
CA PRO A 371 -13.87 -1.01 13.85
C PRO A 371 -12.94 -2.10 14.40
N ARG A 372 -13.49 -3.23 14.85
CA ARG A 372 -12.71 -4.37 15.33
C ARG A 372 -11.85 -4.99 14.23
N SER A 373 -12.37 -5.11 13.00
CA SER A 373 -11.62 -5.63 11.85
C SER A 373 -10.51 -4.70 11.37
N TYR A 374 -10.53 -3.45 11.82
CA TYR A 374 -9.49 -2.44 11.59
C TYR A 374 -8.66 -2.16 12.85
N MET A 375 -8.82 -2.97 13.90
CA MET A 375 -8.15 -2.81 15.22
C MET A 375 -8.29 -1.42 15.85
N LEU A 376 -9.39 -0.73 15.57
CA LEU A 376 -9.67 0.54 16.23
C LEU A 376 -10.16 0.29 17.67
N ILE A 377 -10.64 -0.93 17.96
CA ILE A 377 -11.18 -1.35 19.25
C ILE A 377 -10.86 -2.83 19.55
N ASP A 378 -10.86 -3.18 20.83
CA ASP A 378 -10.54 -4.53 21.32
C ASP A 378 -11.75 -5.48 21.32
N ALA A 379 -12.92 -4.96 21.68
CA ALA A 379 -14.15 -5.74 21.88
C ALA A 379 -15.20 -5.44 20.80
N THR A 380 -16.09 -6.40 20.53
CA THR A 380 -17.24 -6.17 19.65
C THR A 380 -18.18 -5.16 20.32
N PRO A 381 -18.59 -4.07 19.64
CA PRO A 381 -19.51 -3.10 20.22
C PRO A 381 -20.86 -3.73 20.54
N ALA A 382 -21.55 -3.19 21.53
CA ALA A 382 -22.96 -3.50 21.76
C ALA A 382 -23.82 -3.08 20.54
N GLU A 383 -25.01 -3.68 20.41
CA GLU A 383 -25.87 -3.46 19.23
C GLU A 383 -26.24 -1.99 19.01
N ASN A 384 -26.46 -1.21 20.08
CA ASN A 384 -26.80 0.21 19.99
C ASN A 384 -25.63 1.05 19.41
N PRO A 385 -24.40 1.09 20.00
CA PRO A 385 -23.26 1.76 19.38
C PRO A 385 -22.93 1.29 17.96
N LYS A 386 -23.02 -0.02 17.69
CA LYS A 386 -22.81 -0.59 16.35
C LYS A 386 -23.79 -0.03 15.32
N ARG A 387 -25.06 0.11 15.71
CA ARG A 387 -26.12 0.73 14.89
C ARG A 387 -25.81 2.21 14.64
N THR A 388 -25.40 2.95 15.68
CA THR A 388 -25.03 4.36 15.58
C THR A 388 -23.84 4.58 14.65
N LEU A 389 -22.78 3.78 14.77
CA LEU A 389 -21.63 3.80 13.85
C LEU A 389 -22.07 3.56 12.39
N THR A 390 -23.01 2.64 12.17
CA THR A 390 -23.58 2.39 10.85
C THR A 390 -24.32 3.63 10.32
N TYR A 391 -25.05 4.36 11.17
CA TYR A 391 -25.70 5.60 10.78
C TYR A 391 -24.70 6.71 10.44
N ILE A 392 -23.65 6.87 11.23
CA ILE A 392 -22.57 7.84 10.95
C ILE A 392 -21.94 7.53 9.58
N ALA A 393 -21.55 6.29 9.33
CA ALA A 393 -20.97 5.88 8.05
C ALA A 393 -21.91 6.16 6.86
N LYS A 394 -23.22 5.89 7.02
CA LYS A 394 -24.22 6.22 5.98
C LYS A 394 -24.36 7.72 5.77
N MET A 395 -24.34 8.53 6.82
CA MET A 395 -24.41 9.99 6.72
C MET A 395 -23.19 10.56 6.00
N LEU A 396 -21.99 10.10 6.36
CA LEU A 396 -20.74 10.47 5.67
C LEU A 396 -20.75 10.01 4.21
N GLN A 397 -21.25 8.80 3.93
CA GLN A 397 -21.38 8.30 2.57
C GLN A 397 -22.35 9.13 1.72
N ASN A 398 -23.48 9.53 2.30
CA ASN A 398 -24.49 10.38 1.67
C ASN A 398 -24.02 11.83 1.49
N LEU A 399 -23.08 12.28 2.31
CA LEU A 399 -22.43 13.58 2.15
C LEU A 399 -21.37 13.55 1.03
N ALA A 400 -20.59 12.48 0.94
CA ALA A 400 -19.58 12.29 -0.11
C ALA A 400 -20.17 11.97 -1.49
N ASN A 401 -21.39 11.41 -1.53
CA ASN A 401 -22.13 11.11 -2.75
C ASN A 401 -23.35 12.03 -2.92
N LYS A 402 -24.07 11.90 -4.04
CA LYS A 402 -25.44 12.40 -4.15
C LYS A 402 -26.37 11.46 -3.36
N PRO A 403 -27.08 11.94 -2.32
CA PRO A 403 -27.92 11.08 -1.50
C PRO A 403 -29.10 10.52 -2.31
N SER A 404 -29.45 9.26 -2.07
CA SER A 404 -30.66 8.61 -2.59
C SER A 404 -31.47 8.05 -1.43
N TYR A 405 -32.68 8.58 -1.25
CA TYR A 405 -33.58 8.21 -0.14
C TYR A 405 -34.63 7.19 -0.52
N ALA A 406 -34.59 6.66 -1.74
CA ALA A 406 -35.61 5.74 -2.25
C ALA A 406 -35.76 4.45 -1.43
N LYS A 407 -34.67 3.98 -0.80
CA LYS A 407 -34.67 2.75 0.02
C LYS A 407 -34.93 3.00 1.51
N GLU A 408 -34.59 4.18 2.01
CA GLU A 408 -34.69 4.53 3.44
C GLU A 408 -35.26 5.96 3.57
N PRO A 409 -36.57 6.17 3.36
CA PRO A 409 -37.17 7.51 3.32
C PRO A 409 -36.97 8.32 4.60
N TYR A 410 -36.89 7.66 5.76
CA TYR A 410 -36.67 8.30 7.04
C TYR A 410 -35.32 9.04 7.15
N MET A 411 -34.32 8.67 6.33
CA MET A 411 -33.02 9.34 6.27
C MET A 411 -33.09 10.77 5.70
N VAL A 412 -34.19 11.15 5.05
CA VAL A 412 -34.42 12.51 4.53
C VAL A 412 -34.32 13.54 5.67
N LYS A 413 -34.71 13.19 6.90
CA LYS A 413 -34.63 14.09 8.06
C LYS A 413 -33.19 14.49 8.43
N LEU A 414 -32.18 13.79 7.92
CA LEU A 414 -30.76 14.10 8.11
C LEU A 414 -30.18 15.02 7.00
N GLN A 415 -31.01 15.48 6.04
CA GLN A 415 -30.58 16.44 5.03
C GLN A 415 -29.92 17.71 5.58
N PRO A 416 -30.33 18.30 6.73
CA PRO A 416 -29.66 19.48 7.28
C PRO A 416 -28.15 19.28 7.48
N PHE A 417 -27.73 18.10 7.95
CA PHE A 417 -26.32 17.73 8.09
C PHE A 417 -25.58 17.80 6.75
N ILE A 418 -26.21 17.31 5.66
CA ILE A 418 -25.60 17.31 4.32
C ILE A 418 -25.41 18.75 3.82
N HIS A 419 -26.46 19.58 3.91
CA HIS A 419 -26.42 20.97 3.44
C HIS A 419 -25.34 21.79 4.16
N GLN A 420 -25.23 21.63 5.49
CA GLN A 420 -24.25 22.36 6.30
C GLN A 420 -22.79 21.98 6.01
N ASN A 421 -22.54 20.75 5.54
CA ASN A 421 -21.18 20.21 5.43
C ASN A 421 -20.69 20.03 3.99
N LYS A 422 -21.56 20.20 2.99
CA LYS A 422 -21.26 19.95 1.57
C LYS A 422 -20.05 20.74 1.04
N GLU A 423 -19.92 22.01 1.40
CA GLU A 423 -18.80 22.83 0.94
C GLU A 423 -17.48 22.42 1.60
N ARG A 424 -17.50 22.21 2.92
CA ARG A 424 -16.33 21.80 3.71
C ARG A 424 -15.78 20.45 3.23
N ILE A 425 -16.65 19.48 2.92
CA ILE A 425 -16.20 18.18 2.42
C ILE A 425 -15.61 18.28 1.00
N ASN A 426 -16.21 19.08 0.11
CA ASN A 426 -15.69 19.26 -1.24
C ASN A 426 -14.31 19.91 -1.20
N LYS A 427 -14.13 20.94 -0.36
CA LYS A 427 -12.83 21.55 -0.13
C LYS A 427 -11.80 20.53 0.35
N PHE A 428 -12.13 19.77 1.39
CA PHE A 428 -11.24 18.71 1.89
C PHE A 428 -10.85 17.68 0.82
N LEU A 429 -11.80 17.22 -0.01
CA LEU A 429 -11.52 16.27 -1.09
C LEU A 429 -10.61 16.85 -2.18
N LEU A 430 -10.69 18.14 -2.45
CA LEU A 430 -9.79 18.83 -3.37
C LEU A 430 -8.40 19.02 -2.75
N ASP A 431 -8.32 19.43 -1.49
CA ASP A 431 -7.07 19.63 -0.75
C ASP A 431 -6.29 18.30 -0.58
N LEU A 432 -7.01 17.16 -0.47
CA LEU A 432 -6.41 15.82 -0.50
C LEU A 432 -5.56 15.57 -1.75
N CYS A 433 -5.92 16.17 -2.89
CA CYS A 433 -5.26 15.96 -4.17
C CYS A 433 -4.02 16.83 -4.38
N GLU A 434 -3.75 17.78 -3.48
CA GLU A 434 -2.61 18.70 -3.55
C GLU A 434 -1.34 18.02 -3.02
N VAL A 435 -0.71 17.21 -3.88
CA VAL A 435 0.55 16.51 -3.59
C VAL A 435 1.52 16.56 -4.78
N GLN A 436 2.82 16.61 -4.47
CA GLN A 436 3.87 16.62 -5.48
C GLN A 436 3.99 15.29 -6.20
N ASP A 437 4.45 15.32 -7.46
CA ASP A 437 4.76 14.11 -8.21
C ASP A 437 6.13 13.55 -7.82
N PHE A 438 6.30 12.24 -8.01
CA PHE A 438 7.49 11.50 -7.60
C PHE A 438 8.36 11.03 -8.78
N TYR A 439 8.02 11.36 -10.03
CA TYR A 439 8.69 10.76 -11.20
C TYR A 439 10.19 11.03 -11.22
N GLU A 440 10.61 12.26 -10.90
CA GLU A 440 12.04 12.62 -10.85
C GLU A 440 12.80 11.86 -9.76
N SER A 441 12.21 11.70 -8.57
CA SER A 441 12.84 10.93 -7.49
C SER A 441 12.84 9.44 -7.79
N LEU A 442 11.79 8.90 -8.41
CA LEU A 442 11.72 7.50 -8.81
C LEU A 442 12.74 7.15 -9.90
N GLU A 443 12.94 8.02 -10.89
CA GLU A 443 14.00 7.82 -11.90
C GLU A 443 15.35 7.65 -11.21
N ILE A 444 15.67 8.51 -10.24
CA ILE A 444 16.93 8.45 -9.50
C ILE A 444 17.01 7.21 -8.60
N ASP A 445 15.96 6.92 -7.85
CA ASP A 445 15.89 5.74 -6.98
C ASP A 445 16.08 4.45 -7.79
N ASN A 446 15.54 4.38 -9.02
CA ASN A 446 15.77 3.26 -9.93
C ASN A 446 17.23 3.16 -10.36
N TYR A 447 17.89 4.28 -10.69
CA TYR A 447 19.31 4.25 -11.01
C TYR A 447 20.18 3.76 -9.84
N VAL A 448 19.89 4.23 -8.62
CA VAL A 448 20.60 3.80 -7.40
C VAL A 448 20.31 2.33 -7.06
N ALA A 449 19.12 1.83 -7.36
CA ALA A 449 18.81 0.42 -7.17
C ALA A 449 19.52 -0.48 -8.20
N LEU A 450 19.59 -0.06 -9.46
CA LEU A 450 20.32 -0.77 -10.52
C LEU A 450 21.82 -0.83 -10.26
N SER A 451 22.39 0.15 -9.55
CA SER A 451 23.81 0.15 -9.17
C SER A 451 24.12 -0.78 -7.99
N LYS A 452 23.12 -1.13 -7.17
CA LYS A 452 23.26 -2.07 -6.04
C LYS A 452 23.19 -3.52 -6.55
N LYS A 453 24.29 -4.25 -6.42
CA LYS A 453 24.36 -5.68 -6.80
C LYS A 453 23.60 -6.64 -5.86
N ASP A 454 23.13 -6.15 -4.71
CA ASP A 454 22.52 -6.97 -3.66
C ASP A 454 20.99 -6.74 -3.56
N LEU A 455 20.28 -6.76 -4.70
CA LEU A 455 18.82 -6.77 -4.69
C LEU A 455 18.33 -8.18 -4.37
N GLU A 456 17.62 -8.35 -3.26
CA GLU A 456 17.05 -9.63 -2.84
C GLU A 456 15.57 -9.48 -2.51
N LEU A 457 14.79 -10.52 -2.81
CA LEU A 457 13.35 -10.57 -2.56
C LEU A 457 12.98 -11.80 -1.73
N SER A 458 12.38 -11.58 -0.55
CA SER A 458 11.86 -12.66 0.27
C SER A 458 10.44 -13.08 -0.17
N ILE A 459 10.34 -14.19 -0.90
CA ILE A 459 9.11 -14.67 -1.54
C ILE A 459 8.89 -16.16 -1.25
N THR A 460 7.65 -16.62 -1.21
CA THR A 460 7.36 -18.06 -1.05
C THR A 460 7.29 -18.77 -2.40
N LEU A 461 7.58 -20.07 -2.41
CA LEU A 461 7.51 -20.89 -3.63
C LEU A 461 6.12 -20.80 -4.30
N ASN A 462 5.03 -20.83 -3.51
CA ASN A 462 3.69 -20.71 -4.07
C ASN A 462 3.37 -19.32 -4.63
N GLU A 463 3.96 -18.25 -4.09
CA GLU A 463 3.81 -16.90 -4.68
C GLU A 463 4.52 -16.83 -6.04
N VAL A 464 5.73 -17.42 -6.14
CA VAL A 464 6.45 -17.51 -7.43
C VAL A 464 5.63 -18.32 -8.44
N TYR A 465 5.20 -19.52 -8.07
CA TYR A 465 4.47 -20.42 -8.99
C TYR A 465 3.09 -19.88 -9.35
N ALA A 466 2.37 -19.25 -8.42
CA ALA A 466 1.09 -18.60 -8.71
C ALA A 466 1.26 -17.45 -9.70
N THR A 467 2.28 -16.61 -9.48
CA THR A 467 2.57 -15.48 -10.38
C THR A 467 2.94 -16.00 -11.77
N HIS A 468 3.79 -17.02 -11.84
CA HIS A 468 4.17 -17.65 -13.11
C HIS A 468 2.94 -18.24 -13.83
N SER A 469 2.09 -19.00 -13.13
CA SER A 469 0.89 -19.59 -13.71
C SER A 469 -0.08 -18.54 -14.27
N LEU A 470 -0.25 -17.41 -13.57
CA LEU A 470 -1.09 -16.30 -14.04
C LEU A 470 -0.49 -15.63 -15.29
N LEU A 471 0.84 -15.42 -15.31
CA LEU A 471 1.54 -14.86 -16.47
C LEU A 471 1.46 -15.80 -17.68
N GLU A 472 1.65 -17.10 -17.48
CA GLU A 472 1.56 -18.12 -18.53
C GLU A 472 0.15 -18.17 -19.14
N ARG A 473 -0.89 -18.20 -18.30
CA ARG A 473 -2.29 -18.25 -18.73
C ARG A 473 -2.67 -17.05 -19.61
N HIS A 474 -2.14 -15.87 -19.29
CA HIS A 474 -2.42 -14.63 -20.00
C HIS A 474 -1.29 -14.20 -20.93
N SER A 475 -0.33 -15.09 -21.22
CA SER A 475 0.87 -14.80 -22.02
C SER A 475 0.55 -14.24 -23.41
N ALA A 476 -0.46 -14.78 -24.08
CA ALA A 476 -0.90 -14.33 -25.41
C ALA A 476 -1.29 -12.85 -25.47
N GLU A 477 -1.76 -12.27 -24.35
CA GLU A 477 -2.15 -10.87 -24.28
C GLU A 477 -1.07 -9.98 -23.64
N LEU A 478 -0.27 -10.55 -22.72
CA LEU A 478 0.82 -9.87 -22.04
C LEU A 478 2.08 -9.72 -22.91
N ALA A 479 2.42 -10.75 -23.69
CA ALA A 479 3.59 -10.84 -24.54
C ALA A 479 3.19 -11.02 -26.00
N LYS A 480 2.47 -10.03 -26.56
CA LYS A 480 2.06 -10.05 -27.98
C LYS A 480 3.26 -10.04 -28.94
N ASP A 481 4.39 -9.56 -28.46
CA ASP A 481 5.66 -9.57 -29.15
C ASP A 481 6.57 -10.59 -28.47
N ASP A 482 6.88 -11.66 -29.18
CA ASP A 482 7.75 -12.74 -28.69
C ASP A 482 9.18 -12.23 -28.39
N SER A 483 9.56 -11.08 -28.96
CA SER A 483 10.84 -10.41 -28.67
C SER A 483 10.82 -9.53 -27.41
N SER A 484 9.66 -9.38 -26.77
CA SER A 484 9.56 -8.63 -25.51
C SER A 484 10.35 -9.31 -24.39
N HIS A 485 10.88 -8.51 -23.46
CA HIS A 485 11.59 -9.01 -22.28
C HIS A 485 10.79 -10.09 -21.52
N LEU A 486 9.48 -9.89 -21.37
CA LEU A 486 8.60 -10.85 -20.70
C LEU A 486 8.43 -12.14 -21.52
N GLY A 487 8.24 -12.04 -22.84
CA GLY A 487 8.11 -13.20 -23.72
C GLY A 487 9.34 -14.10 -23.70
N VAL A 488 10.53 -13.50 -23.80
CA VAL A 488 11.80 -14.22 -23.71
C VAL A 488 11.93 -14.97 -22.38
N ILE A 489 11.69 -14.30 -21.24
CA ILE A 489 11.79 -14.94 -19.92
C ILE A 489 10.79 -16.07 -19.75
N LEU A 490 9.53 -15.89 -20.18
CA LEU A 490 8.50 -16.93 -20.08
C LEU A 490 8.85 -18.15 -20.95
N SER A 491 9.42 -17.93 -22.14
CA SER A 491 9.87 -19.03 -23.01
C SER A 491 11.00 -19.86 -22.38
N GLU A 492 11.91 -19.22 -21.63
CA GLU A 492 13.04 -19.88 -20.95
C GLU A 492 12.64 -20.62 -19.67
N LEU A 493 11.57 -20.16 -19.01
CA LEU A 493 11.02 -20.75 -17.79
C LEU A 493 10.24 -22.05 -18.08
N GLY A 494 9.59 -22.14 -19.24
CA GLY A 494 8.72 -23.27 -19.57
C GLY A 494 7.42 -23.27 -18.75
N PRO A 495 6.73 -24.43 -18.63
CA PRO A 495 5.42 -24.49 -17.99
C PRO A 495 5.48 -24.22 -16.48
N ALA A 496 4.49 -23.51 -15.94
CA ALA A 496 4.44 -23.19 -14.52
C ALA A 496 4.25 -24.45 -13.66
N PRO A 497 5.05 -24.63 -12.59
CA PRO A 497 4.83 -25.71 -11.63
C PRO A 497 3.48 -25.58 -10.90
N ALA A 498 2.91 -26.71 -10.50
CA ALA A 498 1.75 -26.71 -9.61
C ALA A 498 2.10 -26.12 -8.23
N GLN A 499 1.12 -25.50 -7.59
CA GLN A 499 1.28 -25.00 -6.23
C GLN A 499 1.53 -26.17 -5.27
N LEU A 500 2.45 -25.96 -4.33
CA LEU A 500 2.83 -26.94 -3.33
C LEU A 500 1.83 -26.94 -2.16
N PRO A 501 1.64 -28.09 -1.50
CA PRO A 501 0.93 -28.15 -0.22
C PRO A 501 1.50 -27.13 0.77
N ARG A 502 0.67 -26.59 1.68
CA ARG A 502 1.09 -25.56 2.65
C ARG A 502 2.36 -25.94 3.43
N LYS A 503 2.52 -27.21 3.81
CA LYS A 503 3.70 -27.78 4.49
C LYS A 503 5.01 -27.66 3.70
N GLU A 504 4.92 -27.66 2.38
CA GLU A 504 6.07 -27.59 1.47
C GLU A 504 6.29 -26.17 0.93
N ASN A 505 5.38 -25.24 1.25
CA ASN A 505 5.47 -23.84 0.82
C ASN A 505 6.48 -23.07 1.66
N ARG A 506 7.76 -23.15 1.29
CA ARG A 506 8.87 -22.49 1.97
C ARG A 506 9.08 -21.06 1.49
N ALA A 507 9.63 -20.22 2.36
CA ALA A 507 10.09 -18.86 2.02
C ALA A 507 11.54 -18.93 1.50
N ILE A 508 11.82 -18.23 0.41
CA ILE A 508 13.13 -18.17 -0.22
C ILE A 508 13.57 -16.70 -0.32
N ASN A 509 14.87 -16.44 -0.18
CA ASN A 509 15.46 -15.15 -0.52
C ASN A 509 16.02 -15.24 -1.94
N LEU A 510 15.35 -14.56 -2.87
CA LEU A 510 15.64 -14.63 -4.29
C LEU A 510 16.50 -13.44 -4.70
N PRO A 511 17.77 -13.65 -5.12
CA PRO A 511 18.57 -12.58 -5.70
C PRO A 511 17.95 -12.13 -7.03
N LEU A 512 17.78 -10.82 -7.17
CA LEU A 512 17.20 -10.17 -8.33
C LEU A 512 18.33 -9.57 -9.17
N PHE A 513 18.31 -9.84 -10.47
CA PHE A 513 19.27 -9.29 -11.42
C PHE A 513 18.60 -9.08 -12.77
N SER A 514 19.23 -8.25 -13.60
CA SER A 514 18.78 -8.00 -14.97
C SER A 514 19.59 -8.85 -15.94
N LYS A 515 18.92 -9.49 -16.89
CA LYS A 515 19.58 -10.10 -18.05
C LYS A 515 20.08 -9.07 -19.06
N TRP A 516 19.46 -7.89 -19.07
CA TRP A 516 19.74 -6.81 -20.03
C TRP A 516 20.48 -5.66 -19.35
N GLU A 517 21.53 -5.95 -18.58
CA GLU A 517 22.37 -4.91 -17.99
C GLU A 517 22.78 -3.89 -19.05
N VAL A 518 22.37 -2.63 -18.88
CA VAL A 518 22.84 -1.55 -19.74
C VAL A 518 24.25 -1.17 -19.24
N PRO A 519 25.27 -1.17 -20.11
CA PRO A 519 26.62 -0.75 -19.72
C PRO A 519 26.63 0.67 -19.17
N LEU A 520 27.35 0.87 -18.06
CA LEU A 520 27.41 2.13 -17.31
C LEU A 520 27.99 3.31 -18.10
N ASP A 521 28.81 3.04 -19.13
CA ASP A 521 29.49 4.08 -19.93
C ASP A 521 28.54 4.90 -20.81
N ASP A 522 27.38 4.36 -21.19
CA ASP A 522 26.34 5.10 -21.92
C ASP A 522 25.57 6.10 -21.02
N PHE A 523 25.69 5.99 -19.68
CA PHE A 523 24.88 6.78 -18.74
C PHE A 523 25.51 8.11 -18.31
N THR A 524 26.84 8.20 -18.22
CA THR A 524 27.53 9.47 -17.99
C THR A 524 27.31 10.42 -19.17
N ALA A 525 27.23 9.87 -20.38
CA ALA A 525 26.86 10.58 -21.60
C ALA A 525 25.38 11.04 -21.62
N ALA A 526 24.45 10.27 -21.03
CA ALA A 526 23.03 10.61 -21.01
C ALA A 526 22.65 11.76 -20.05
N LEU A 527 23.51 12.06 -19.07
CA LEU A 527 23.30 13.11 -18.07
C LEU A 527 24.07 14.41 -18.35
N ASP A 528 24.75 14.53 -19.49
CA ASP A 528 25.60 15.67 -19.86
C ASP A 528 26.62 16.07 -18.76
N ILE A 529 27.15 15.09 -18.01
CA ILE A 529 28.07 15.38 -16.89
C ILE A 529 29.47 15.59 -17.44
N THR A 530 30.09 16.73 -17.13
CA THR A 530 31.46 17.02 -17.57
C THR A 530 32.50 16.27 -16.71
N GLN A 531 33.69 16.05 -17.25
CA GLN A 531 34.80 15.45 -16.52
C GLN A 531 35.18 16.24 -15.25
N GLU A 532 35.08 17.58 -15.32
CA GLU A 532 35.27 18.48 -14.18
C GLU A 532 34.25 18.22 -13.06
N GLU A 533 32.99 18.03 -13.41
CA GLU A 533 31.92 17.70 -12.46
C GLU A 533 32.13 16.32 -11.82
N ILE A 534 32.61 15.34 -12.58
CA ILE A 534 32.94 14.00 -12.06
C ILE A 534 34.03 14.10 -11.00
N PHE A 535 35.16 14.75 -11.31
CA PHE A 535 36.26 14.91 -10.36
C PHE A 535 35.86 15.74 -9.14
N PHE A 536 35.02 16.76 -9.32
CA PHE A 536 34.53 17.58 -8.21
C PHE A 536 33.64 16.76 -7.26
N MET A 537 32.75 15.93 -7.81
CA MET A 537 31.90 15.03 -7.04
C MET A 537 32.69 13.93 -6.34
N GLU A 538 33.67 13.34 -7.01
CA GLU A 538 34.58 12.35 -6.43
C GLU A 538 35.38 12.95 -5.26
N ALA A 539 35.90 14.17 -5.43
CA ALA A 539 36.63 14.89 -4.38
C ALA A 539 35.72 15.16 -3.18
N LYS A 540 34.54 15.74 -3.40
CA LYS A 540 33.56 16.02 -2.35
C LYS A 540 33.18 14.75 -1.58
N SER A 541 32.85 13.68 -2.31
CA SER A 541 32.49 12.38 -1.72
C SER A 541 33.62 11.82 -0.85
N THR A 542 34.85 11.83 -1.37
CA THR A 542 36.02 11.28 -0.67
C THR A 542 36.34 12.08 0.60
N PHE A 543 36.27 13.41 0.56
CA PHE A 543 36.43 14.26 1.74
C PHE A 543 35.35 14.02 2.79
N VAL A 544 34.09 13.87 2.37
CA VAL A 544 32.98 13.55 3.28
C VAL A 544 33.19 12.17 3.92
N MET A 545 33.62 11.16 3.17
CA MET A 545 33.94 9.83 3.71
C MET A 545 35.05 9.88 4.77
N ILE A 546 36.16 10.57 4.48
CA ILE A 546 37.27 10.76 5.42
C ILE A 546 36.80 11.49 6.69
N LEU A 547 35.98 12.53 6.54
CA LEU A 547 35.50 13.31 7.69
C LEU A 547 34.51 12.52 8.56
N ARG A 548 33.71 11.62 7.97
CA ARG A 548 32.79 10.74 8.69
C ARG A 548 33.48 9.60 9.43
N SER A 549 34.64 9.15 8.97
CA SER A 549 35.43 8.11 9.66
C SER A 549 36.27 8.67 10.81
N LEU A 550 36.45 9.98 10.91
CA LEU A 550 37.19 10.62 12.00
C LEU A 550 36.32 10.74 13.28
N PRO A 551 36.92 10.56 14.48
CA PRO A 551 36.20 10.74 15.75
C PRO A 551 35.64 12.15 15.91
N ALA A 552 34.42 12.24 16.46
CA ALA A 552 33.76 13.51 16.76
C ALA A 552 34.62 14.37 17.71
N GLY A 553 34.94 15.61 17.29
CA GLY A 553 35.74 16.55 18.09
C GLY A 553 37.24 16.58 17.77
N SER A 554 37.69 15.84 16.74
CA SER A 554 39.06 15.92 16.23
C SER A 554 39.41 17.35 15.80
N SER A 555 40.67 17.77 15.99
CA SER A 555 41.14 19.09 15.53
C SER A 555 40.93 19.31 14.02
N MET A 556 40.85 18.22 13.26
CA MET A 556 40.61 18.18 11.82
C MET A 556 39.16 18.43 11.40
N THR A 557 38.19 18.32 12.30
CA THR A 557 36.77 18.60 12.02
C THR A 557 36.36 20.01 12.45
N ARG A 558 37.31 20.83 12.93
CA ARG A 558 37.05 22.24 13.30
C ARG A 558 36.95 23.10 12.05
N ARG A 559 35.94 23.98 12.04
CA ARG A 559 35.71 24.93 10.93
C ARG A 559 36.60 26.17 11.08
N PRO A 560 37.09 26.75 9.97
CA PRO A 560 36.92 26.29 8.58
C PRO A 560 37.74 25.02 8.28
N LEU A 561 37.16 24.09 7.51
CA LEU A 561 37.85 22.84 7.16
C LEU A 561 39.13 23.11 6.34
N ARG A 562 40.18 22.36 6.65
CA ARG A 562 41.50 22.42 5.99
C ARG A 562 41.71 21.16 5.14
N LEU A 563 41.17 21.18 3.91
CA LEU A 563 41.13 19.99 3.03
C LEU A 563 42.53 19.42 2.74
N ASP A 564 43.54 20.29 2.60
CA ASP A 564 44.96 19.94 2.49
C ASP A 564 45.43 19.04 3.63
N ARG A 565 45.23 19.51 4.87
CA ARG A 565 45.66 18.80 6.08
C ARG A 565 44.84 17.54 6.34
N ILE A 566 43.55 17.57 5.99
CA ILE A 566 42.66 16.41 6.13
C ILE A 566 43.14 15.27 5.20
N ALA A 567 43.47 15.59 3.94
CA ALA A 567 43.97 14.61 2.99
C ALA A 567 45.34 14.04 3.40
N GLU A 568 46.27 14.89 3.85
CA GLU A 568 47.60 14.48 4.34
C GLU A 568 47.50 13.58 5.60
N ALA A 569 46.62 13.93 6.54
CA ALA A 569 46.42 13.12 7.74
C ALA A 569 45.77 11.78 7.44
N ALA A 570 44.80 11.74 6.51
CA ALA A 570 44.22 10.49 6.04
C ALA A 570 45.28 9.62 5.35
N ALA A 571 46.14 10.21 4.52
CA ALA A 571 47.23 9.53 3.81
C ALA A 571 48.34 8.98 4.74
N THR A 572 48.43 9.47 5.98
CA THR A 572 49.47 9.09 6.94
C THR A 572 48.94 8.27 8.13
N THR A 573 47.66 7.89 8.11
CA THR A 573 47.01 7.11 9.17
C THR A 573 47.57 5.67 9.21
N LYS A 574 48.18 5.28 10.34
CA LYS A 574 48.99 4.04 10.42
C LYS A 574 48.23 2.72 10.55
N ASN A 575 46.90 2.74 10.65
CA ASN A 575 46.09 1.54 10.93
C ASN A 575 44.95 1.28 9.93
N ASP A 576 44.83 2.09 8.87
CA ASP A 576 43.76 1.94 7.88
C ASP A 576 44.29 2.16 6.46
N SER A 577 44.58 1.05 5.76
CA SER A 577 45.09 1.04 4.38
C SER A 577 44.14 1.77 3.41
N ILE A 578 42.84 1.76 3.69
CA ILE A 578 41.84 2.32 2.79
C ILE A 578 41.73 3.84 3.04
N MET A 579 41.78 4.27 4.31
CA MET A 579 41.93 5.69 4.67
C MET A 579 43.15 6.31 3.98
N VAL A 580 44.26 5.56 3.93
CA VAL A 580 45.49 5.99 3.25
C VAL A 580 45.28 6.14 1.75
N LYS A 581 44.71 5.14 1.07
CA LYS A 581 44.36 5.23 -0.36
C LYS A 581 43.48 6.43 -0.66
N LYS A 582 42.43 6.67 0.16
CA LYS A 582 41.51 7.79 0.01
C LYS A 582 42.18 9.14 0.28
N GLY A 583 43.10 9.21 1.24
CA GLY A 583 43.92 10.40 1.48
C GLY A 583 44.80 10.75 0.27
N ILE A 584 45.48 9.75 -0.30
CA ILE A 584 46.30 9.91 -1.52
C ILE A 584 45.43 10.34 -2.70
N ARG A 585 44.30 9.67 -2.92
CA ARG A 585 43.35 10.01 -3.98
C ARG A 585 42.77 11.41 -3.81
N SER A 586 42.48 11.84 -2.58
CA SER A 586 42.00 13.21 -2.30
C SER A 586 43.05 14.26 -2.66
N MET A 587 44.34 13.99 -2.42
CA MET A 587 45.43 14.89 -2.84
C MET A 587 45.55 14.96 -4.37
N GLU A 588 45.44 13.82 -5.07
CA GLU A 588 45.41 13.78 -6.55
C GLU A 588 44.23 14.58 -7.11
N LEU A 589 43.03 14.41 -6.54
CA LEU A 589 41.82 15.09 -6.98
C LEU A 589 41.90 16.60 -6.76
N LEU A 590 42.47 17.05 -5.64
CA LEU A 590 42.73 18.48 -5.42
C LEU A 590 43.68 19.04 -6.48
N SER A 591 44.74 18.31 -6.85
CA SER A 591 45.67 18.74 -7.91
C SER A 591 44.97 18.81 -9.27
N GLN A 592 44.21 17.77 -9.64
CA GLN A 592 43.53 17.70 -10.93
C GLN A 592 42.46 18.79 -11.07
N LEU A 593 41.68 19.07 -10.01
CA LEU A 593 40.69 20.14 -10.02
C LEU A 593 41.34 21.54 -10.06
N GLN A 594 42.54 21.68 -9.49
CA GLN A 594 43.32 22.91 -9.58
C GLN A 594 43.88 23.12 -10.99
N ASP A 595 44.40 22.07 -11.63
CA ASP A 595 44.90 22.12 -13.01
C ASP A 595 43.79 22.45 -14.02
N LEU A 596 42.56 22.01 -13.73
CA LEU A 596 41.34 22.34 -14.50
C LEU A 596 40.77 23.74 -14.18
N GLY A 597 41.33 24.47 -13.20
CA GLY A 597 40.87 25.80 -12.81
C GLY A 597 39.52 25.83 -12.08
N VAL A 598 39.06 24.70 -11.55
CA VAL A 598 37.77 24.58 -10.84
C VAL A 598 37.87 25.03 -9.39
N ILE A 599 39.04 24.83 -8.76
CA ILE A 599 39.33 25.20 -7.38
C ILE A 599 40.68 25.92 -7.29
N ASP A 600 40.82 26.82 -6.31
CA ASP A 600 42.06 27.53 -6.06
C ASP A 600 42.69 27.08 -4.74
N LYS A 601 44.03 27.03 -4.68
CA LYS A 601 44.75 26.77 -3.44
C LYS A 601 44.92 28.04 -2.61
N GLU A 602 44.97 29.21 -3.25
CA GLU A 602 45.14 30.50 -2.57
C GLU A 602 43.92 30.87 -1.70
N ASP A 603 42.73 30.46 -2.10
CA ASP A 603 41.48 30.65 -1.33
C ASP A 603 41.21 29.51 -0.31
N GLY A 604 42.13 28.54 -0.23
CA GLY A 604 42.00 27.36 0.62
C GLY A 604 40.93 26.38 0.14
N PHE A 605 40.73 26.26 -1.17
CA PHE A 605 39.73 25.43 -1.84
C PHE A 605 38.30 25.80 -1.43
N SER A 606 38.01 27.10 -1.36
CA SER A 606 36.78 27.64 -0.73
C SER A 606 35.50 26.99 -1.28
N LEU A 607 35.40 26.82 -2.60
CA LEU A 607 34.24 26.26 -3.28
C LEU A 607 33.98 24.79 -2.90
N LEU A 608 35.03 23.95 -2.88
CA LEU A 608 34.90 22.55 -2.47
C LEU A 608 34.67 22.44 -0.95
N ARG A 609 35.35 23.28 -0.16
CA ARG A 609 35.23 23.31 1.30
C ARG A 609 33.79 23.63 1.72
N ASP A 610 33.20 24.67 1.15
CA ASP A 610 31.86 25.11 1.52
C ASP A 610 30.80 24.06 1.14
N GLU A 611 30.97 23.38 -0.01
CA GLU A 611 30.12 22.24 -0.42
C GLU A 611 30.27 21.03 0.51
N VAL A 612 31.49 20.68 0.93
CA VAL A 612 31.73 19.61 1.91
C VAL A 612 31.12 19.96 3.27
N GLU A 613 31.25 21.21 3.74
CA GLU A 613 30.65 21.66 5.00
C GLU A 613 29.12 21.63 4.94
N GLN A 614 28.51 22.06 3.82
CA GLN A 614 27.07 21.98 3.60
C GLN A 614 26.57 20.54 3.59
N GLU A 615 27.30 19.63 2.94
CA GLU A 615 26.97 18.20 2.91
C GLU A 615 27.00 17.59 4.32
N LEU A 616 28.00 17.92 5.15
CA LEU A 616 28.07 17.44 6.53
C LEU A 616 26.91 17.96 7.40
N VAL A 617 26.49 19.23 7.22
CA VAL A 617 25.30 19.77 7.90
C VAL A 617 24.05 19.03 7.44
N HIS A 618 23.93 18.77 6.14
CA HIS A 618 22.81 18.03 5.58
C HIS A 618 22.74 16.60 6.14
N LEU A 619 23.86 15.88 6.19
CA LEU A 619 23.97 14.54 6.77
C LEU A 619 23.61 14.53 8.27
N GLY A 620 23.98 15.58 9.01
CA GLY A 620 23.53 15.78 10.38
C GLY A 620 22.01 15.90 10.49
N SER A 621 21.39 16.76 9.67
CA SER A 621 19.92 16.87 9.61
C SER A 621 19.25 15.56 9.16
N MET A 622 19.88 14.80 8.26
CA MET A 622 19.40 13.49 7.82
C MET A 622 19.45 12.47 8.96
N LYS A 623 20.48 12.48 9.80
CA LYS A 623 20.56 11.63 11.00
C LYS A 623 19.36 11.87 11.91
N ASP A 624 19.05 13.12 12.20
CA ASP A 624 17.90 13.47 13.06
C ASP A 624 16.57 12.99 12.46
N LYS A 625 16.40 13.15 11.14
CA LYS A 625 15.23 12.65 10.41
C LYS A 625 15.12 11.11 10.47
N VAL A 626 16.23 10.40 10.28
CA VAL A 626 16.29 8.93 10.36
C VAL A 626 15.92 8.44 11.75
N ILE A 627 16.39 9.12 12.81
CA ILE A 627 16.06 8.79 14.19
C ILE A 627 14.56 9.01 14.45
N GLU A 628 14.01 10.15 14.01
CA GLU A 628 12.58 10.43 14.16
C GLU A 628 11.71 9.45 13.37
N GLU A 629 12.11 9.08 12.15
CA GLU A 629 11.44 8.05 11.36
C GLU A 629 11.49 6.69 12.06
N THR A 630 12.65 6.31 12.60
CA THR A 630 12.81 5.05 13.35
C THR A 630 11.83 4.98 14.51
N ARG A 631 11.73 6.06 15.31
CA ARG A 631 10.78 6.15 16.43
C ARG A 631 9.33 5.96 15.98
N LYS A 632 8.93 6.61 14.89
CA LYS A 632 7.57 6.45 14.31
C LYS A 632 7.34 5.00 13.85
N LEU A 633 8.30 4.40 13.17
CA LEU A 633 8.19 3.02 12.69
C LEU A 633 8.21 1.98 13.82
N GLU A 634 8.82 2.26 14.97
CA GLU A 634 8.73 1.40 16.15
C GLU A 634 7.30 1.31 16.69
N GLU A 635 6.56 2.41 16.71
CA GLU A 635 5.14 2.43 17.07
C GLU A 635 4.29 1.64 16.07
N VAL A 636 4.57 1.80 14.78
CA VAL A 636 3.89 1.02 13.74
C VAL A 636 4.21 -0.47 13.85
N ASN A 637 5.47 -0.84 14.10
CA ASN A 637 5.88 -2.22 14.33
C ASN A 637 5.18 -2.83 15.54
N ARG A 638 5.00 -2.06 16.63
CA ARG A 638 4.23 -2.49 17.80
C ARG A 638 2.78 -2.78 17.42
N THR A 639 2.11 -1.83 16.76
CA THR A 639 0.72 -2.00 16.31
C THR A 639 0.55 -3.21 15.38
N ILE A 640 1.51 -3.46 14.49
CA ILE A 640 1.50 -4.60 13.59
C ILE A 640 1.72 -5.92 14.35
N ARG A 641 2.54 -5.94 15.41
CA ARG A 641 2.66 -7.13 16.28
C ARG A 641 1.40 -7.35 17.11
N ASP A 642 0.77 -6.30 17.61
CA ASP A 642 -0.50 -6.40 18.33
C ASP A 642 -1.59 -6.98 17.41
N HIS A 643 -1.61 -6.57 16.13
CA HIS A 643 -2.48 -7.17 15.12
C HIS A 643 -2.23 -8.67 14.95
N ASN A 644 -0.95 -9.07 14.91
CA ASN A 644 -0.60 -10.46 14.79
C ASN A 644 -1.15 -11.26 15.97
N GLY A 645 -0.92 -10.79 17.19
CA GLY A 645 -1.44 -11.40 18.41
C GLY A 645 -2.96 -11.51 18.40
N PHE A 646 -3.66 -10.47 17.94
CA PHE A 646 -5.11 -10.50 17.78
C PHE A 646 -5.59 -11.57 16.81
N LEU A 647 -4.98 -11.66 15.61
CA LEU A 647 -5.35 -12.66 14.60
C LEU A 647 -5.07 -14.08 15.07
N VAL A 648 -3.94 -14.30 15.74
CA VAL A 648 -3.59 -15.60 16.34
C VAL A 648 -4.61 -15.97 17.43
N GLY A 649 -4.97 -15.04 18.31
CA GLY A 649 -6.00 -15.28 19.34
C GLY A 649 -7.39 -15.57 18.75
N GLN A 650 -7.75 -14.95 17.62
CA GLN A 650 -8.98 -15.30 16.90
C GLN A 650 -8.92 -16.73 16.33
N LEU A 651 -7.80 -17.13 15.74
CA LEU A 651 -7.61 -18.49 15.24
C LEU A 651 -7.74 -19.50 16.39
N GLU A 652 -7.14 -19.25 17.56
CA GLU A 652 -7.29 -20.12 18.74
C GLU A 652 -8.74 -20.22 19.23
N THR A 653 -9.48 -19.11 19.18
CA THR A 653 -10.90 -19.09 19.51
C THR A 653 -11.70 -19.97 18.54
N TYR A 654 -11.40 -19.90 17.24
CA TYR A 654 -12.03 -20.74 16.22
C TYR A 654 -11.65 -22.22 16.36
N LYS A 655 -10.38 -22.53 16.68
CA LYS A 655 -9.94 -23.89 17.01
C LYS A 655 -10.77 -24.47 18.16
N SER A 656 -10.92 -23.69 19.24
CA SER A 656 -11.68 -24.09 20.42
C SER A 656 -13.17 -24.29 20.11
N TYR A 657 -13.76 -23.36 19.35
CA TYR A 657 -15.16 -23.46 18.91
C TYR A 657 -15.41 -24.73 18.09
N LEU A 658 -14.58 -24.99 17.08
CA LEU A 658 -14.73 -26.17 16.21
C LEU A 658 -14.48 -27.47 16.96
N HIS A 659 -13.55 -27.50 17.91
CA HIS A 659 -13.33 -28.66 18.78
C HIS A 659 -14.59 -28.96 19.63
N ASN A 660 -15.22 -27.93 20.20
CA ASN A 660 -16.47 -28.05 20.94
C ASN A 660 -17.65 -28.52 20.08
N VAL A 661 -17.75 -28.05 18.84
CA VAL A 661 -18.79 -28.50 17.90
C VAL A 661 -18.57 -29.97 17.49
N ARG A 662 -17.33 -30.38 17.24
CA ARG A 662 -16.99 -31.79 16.93
C ARG A 662 -17.33 -32.72 18.10
N SER A 663 -16.95 -32.36 19.33
CA SER A 663 -17.24 -33.19 20.52
C SER A 663 -18.74 -33.30 20.81
N GLN A 664 -19.53 -32.23 20.59
CA GLN A 664 -21.00 -32.29 20.68
C GLN A 664 -21.65 -33.13 19.57
N SER A 665 -21.03 -33.19 18.39
CA SER A 665 -21.50 -34.00 17.25
C SER A 665 -21.23 -35.49 17.47
N GLU A 666 -20.04 -35.85 17.97
CA GLU A 666 -19.69 -37.23 18.33
C GLU A 666 -20.52 -37.76 19.51
N GLY A 667 -20.94 -36.89 20.43
CA GLY A 667 -21.84 -37.22 21.54
C GLY A 667 -23.26 -37.62 21.09
N LYS A 668 -23.72 -37.16 19.93
CA LYS A 668 -25.05 -37.52 19.37
C LYS A 668 -25.04 -38.86 18.63
N THR A 669 -23.90 -39.29 18.09
CA THR A 669 -23.77 -40.59 17.41
C THR A 669 -23.72 -41.81 18.33
N ARG A 670 -23.56 -41.64 19.65
CA ARG A 670 -23.48 -42.77 20.61
C ARG A 670 -24.82 -43.22 21.21
N LYS A 671 -25.95 -42.67 20.79
CA LYS A 671 -27.32 -43.14 21.15
C LYS A 671 -28.11 -43.61 19.92
N GLN A 672 -27.57 -44.54 19.13
CA GLN A 672 -28.43 -45.48 18.42
C GLN A 672 -28.56 -46.73 19.29
N GLN A 673 -29.73 -46.86 19.92
CA GLN A 673 -30.16 -48.06 20.62
C GLN A 673 -29.96 -49.28 19.71
N LYS A 674 -29.27 -50.31 20.22
CA LYS A 674 -29.34 -51.67 19.68
C LYS A 674 -30.80 -52.10 19.64
N HIS A 675 -31.47 -52.00 18.50
CA HIS A 675 -32.67 -52.78 18.24
C HIS A 675 -32.22 -54.23 18.04
N SER A 676 -32.47 -55.08 19.04
CA SER A 676 -32.31 -56.53 18.92
C SER A 676 -33.33 -57.05 17.91
N VAL A 677 -32.86 -57.53 16.77
CA VAL A 677 -33.69 -58.33 15.84
C VAL A 677 -33.81 -59.72 16.44
N LEU A 678 -34.96 -60.01 17.06
CA LEU A 678 -35.38 -61.37 17.36
C LEU A 678 -35.71 -62.06 16.02
N GLY A 679 -34.88 -63.04 15.64
CA GLY A 679 -35.10 -63.88 14.47
C GLY A 679 -36.34 -64.80 14.63
N PRO A 680 -36.93 -65.25 13.52
CA PRO A 680 -38.11 -66.10 13.57
C PRO A 680 -37.72 -67.55 13.95
N TYR A 681 -38.39 -68.09 14.96
CA TYR A 681 -38.39 -69.52 15.26
C TYR A 681 -38.96 -70.31 14.08
N LYS A 682 -38.23 -71.31 13.58
CA LYS A 682 -38.80 -72.52 12.97
C LYS A 682 -37.97 -73.75 13.32
N PHE A 683 -38.72 -74.79 13.68
CA PHE A 683 -38.33 -76.15 14.08
C PHE A 683 -37.43 -76.85 13.05
N THR A 684 -36.31 -77.42 13.51
CA THR A 684 -36.09 -78.87 13.76
C THR A 684 -34.73 -79.06 14.43
#